data_AF-A0A6J5EJU6-F1
#
_entry.id   AF-A0A6J5EJU6-F1
#
_cell.length_a   1.000
_cell.length_b   1.000
_cell.length_c   1.000
_cell.angle_alpha   90.00
_cell.angle_beta   90.00
_cell.angle_gamma   90.00
#
_symmetry.space_group_name_H-M   'P 1'
#
loop_
_entity.id
_entity.type
_entity.pdbx_description
1 polymer ?
#
loop_
_entity_poly.entity_id
_entity_poly.type
_entity_poly.pdbx_seq_one_letter_code
_entity_poly.pdbx_strand_id
1 'polypeptide(L)'
;MRPLVLAFMAACVWAAGVSNAGAAAPRAWAASSSDSDGPRAGISADNRIANDPARRSAVGSSNPAEPYTNEQETQTFTVNADGSYTKLDDITLRVNTEAGVARVAQHYIWFNRNMASVDVFDAYTVGADGVRHDVRPEQIHDVQEARSFDAPTFQDILEKVIVFPAVEPGALIHLKYRKTQRVPIVPGYFSDFTPPDLAPTHHFRLIYDLPADMPLYADARGFTAVPPVSYGQGETRRTRYEFRYDKARFGRLEYGSISYISYGDRLMVSTFRDYAAFAATYEASAADPSASDPAIVRLARTLTEADSAPHDKAKTLYDWVRKNIRYVAVNIGRGAVVPHHAADILALRYGDCKDHVALYGALLDAVGIRNEPALINSGTVYSLPSVPGFGVLNHVITWLPDLQQYADSTAPNVEFGYLPSTDMDRPTVLVEQRVLGHTPATATTARHSDLTITVAPDGSASFVYRLQATGWGAEQGRAMLRLQTPAQREEAIQGELRAANLSGNATLSTNALDASDGPLVVTMKGSLDDFVLPGAAASIPALTSFVGGFQSDARYWLGERQRTQPFVCRNVELHERARIVLPANFSVLDMPVAAQAEDRFIDFHSTYRYDPQANAITITRDGNTRFSREVCSPDEFAQMRAGIETIGRDVRAQVIVKSTLAGARNADQGVGAGNSSLPDGAPPAARKVIAEGP
;
A
#
# COMPACT_ATOMS: atom_id res chain seq x y z
N MET A 1 18.38 5.39 18.71
CA MET A 1 17.50 6.21 19.57
C MET A 1 16.19 6.47 18.83
N ARG A 2 15.08 5.99 19.41
CA ARG A 2 13.68 6.34 19.08
C ARG A 2 13.41 7.86 19.33
N PRO A 3 12.30 8.49 18.90
CA PRO A 3 11.12 7.97 18.17
C PRO A 3 10.62 8.84 16.98
N LEU A 4 10.15 8.21 15.91
CA LEU A 4 9.14 8.74 14.96
C LEU A 4 8.56 7.56 14.16
N VAL A 5 8.03 6.56 14.87
CA VAL A 5 7.34 5.39 14.31
C VAL A 5 6.08 5.21 15.15
N LEU A 6 5.01 5.93 14.80
CA LEU A 6 3.71 5.79 15.46
C LEU A 6 2.60 6.36 14.55
N ALA A 7 2.39 5.70 13.41
CA ALA A 7 1.19 5.86 12.56
C ALA A 7 0.91 4.64 11.65
N PHE A 8 1.55 3.48 11.86
CA PHE A 8 1.58 2.41 10.85
C PHE A 8 0.60 1.24 11.05
N MET A 9 -0.29 1.26 12.05
CA MET A 9 -1.15 0.09 12.36
C MET A 9 -2.58 0.13 11.84
N ALA A 10 -3.04 1.28 11.32
CA ALA A 10 -4.28 1.36 10.53
C ALA A 10 -4.03 1.39 9.00
N ALA A 11 -2.78 1.19 8.55
CA ALA A 11 -2.35 1.43 7.17
C ALA A 11 -1.94 0.17 6.38
N CYS A 12 -2.01 -1.03 6.96
CA CYS A 12 -1.61 -2.29 6.28
C CYS A 12 -2.58 -2.78 5.17
N VAL A 13 -3.49 -1.91 4.70
CA VAL A 13 -4.30 -2.13 3.49
C VAL A 13 -3.75 -1.34 2.28
N TRP A 14 -2.69 -0.53 2.43
CA TRP A 14 -2.34 0.51 1.44
C TRP A 14 -0.89 0.49 0.93
N ALA A 15 -0.18 -0.64 1.01
CA ALA A 15 1.17 -0.76 0.47
C ALA A 15 1.30 -1.94 -0.51
N ALA A 16 0.46 -1.96 -1.54
CA ALA A 16 0.69 -2.67 -2.80
C ALA A 16 0.03 -1.85 -3.91
N GLY A 17 0.84 -1.08 -4.66
CA GLY A 17 0.35 -0.25 -5.77
C GLY A 17 0.70 1.24 -5.69
N VAL A 18 1.97 1.58 -5.40
CA VAL A 18 2.61 2.79 -5.92
C VAL A 18 4.04 2.40 -6.31
N SER A 19 4.25 2.10 -7.58
CA SER A 19 5.59 2.16 -8.18
C SER A 19 5.84 3.63 -8.52
N ASN A 20 6.22 4.44 -7.55
CA ASN A 20 7.02 5.64 -7.82
C ASN A 20 8.42 5.32 -7.36
N ALA A 21 9.34 5.18 -8.30
CA ALA A 21 10.76 5.28 -8.03
C ALA A 21 11.00 6.64 -7.36
N GLY A 22 11.55 6.61 -6.15
CA GLY A 22 11.74 7.80 -5.32
C GLY A 22 12.39 7.40 -4.01
N ALA A 23 13.70 7.62 -3.94
CA ALA A 23 14.66 7.18 -2.93
C ALA A 23 14.24 7.39 -1.46
N ALA A 24 14.50 6.38 -0.63
CA ALA A 24 14.72 6.57 0.81
C ALA A 24 16.21 6.89 1.05
N ALA A 25 16.52 8.05 1.64
CA ALA A 25 17.90 8.46 1.96
C ALA A 25 18.37 7.90 3.32
N PRO A 26 19.62 7.40 3.45
CA PRO A 26 20.20 7.04 4.74
C PRO A 26 20.77 8.27 5.48
N ARG A 27 20.45 8.42 6.77
CA ARG A 27 21.00 9.44 7.67
C ARG A 27 22.42 9.08 8.13
N ALA A 28 23.37 9.96 7.87
CA ALA A 28 24.71 9.93 8.47
C ALA A 28 24.71 10.51 9.89
N TRP A 29 25.42 9.84 10.80
CA TRP A 29 25.74 10.31 12.15
C TRP A 29 26.88 11.34 12.09
N ALA A 30 26.74 12.47 12.78
CA ALA A 30 27.84 13.34 13.15
C ALA A 30 27.93 13.40 14.68
N ALA A 31 29.08 13.00 15.22
CA ALA A 31 29.41 13.07 16.63
C ALA A 31 29.85 14.50 17.02
N SER A 32 29.55 14.88 18.26
CA SER A 32 29.82 16.19 18.86
C SER A 32 31.06 16.21 19.76
N SER A 33 31.48 17.45 20.11
CA SER A 33 32.32 17.93 21.24
C SER A 33 33.79 18.24 20.88
N SER A 34 34.46 19.31 21.39
CA SER A 34 34.21 20.21 22.53
C SER A 34 35.02 21.54 22.45
N ASP A 35 34.57 22.53 23.26
CA ASP A 35 35.33 23.61 23.98
C ASP A 35 36.01 24.77 23.19
N SER A 36 36.06 26.04 23.65
CA SER A 36 35.59 26.77 24.84
C SER A 36 35.76 28.31 24.64
N ASP A 37 35.17 29.08 25.57
CA ASP A 37 35.47 30.47 26.01
C ASP A 37 34.68 31.69 25.48
N GLY A 38 34.06 32.40 26.46
CA GLY A 38 33.29 33.66 26.34
C GLY A 38 34.15 34.94 26.31
N PRO A 39 33.71 36.16 26.76
CA PRO A 39 32.59 36.46 27.68
C PRO A 39 31.69 37.71 27.39
N ARG A 40 30.54 37.75 28.09
CA ARG A 40 29.76 38.86 28.76
C ARG A 40 29.55 40.26 28.14
N ALA A 41 28.27 40.67 28.06
CA ALA A 41 27.59 41.88 28.62
C ALA A 41 26.16 41.96 28.01
N GLY A 42 25.06 42.47 28.60
CA GLY A 42 24.72 43.16 29.84
C GLY A 42 23.17 43.30 29.91
N ILE A 43 22.64 43.60 31.10
CA ILE A 43 21.23 43.54 31.52
C ILE A 43 20.46 44.82 31.16
N SER A 44 19.17 44.72 30.82
CA SER A 44 18.14 45.71 31.21
C SER A 44 16.73 45.15 31.03
N ALA A 45 15.91 45.32 32.08
CA ALA A 45 14.51 44.94 32.19
C ALA A 45 13.54 46.07 31.75
N ASP A 46 12.25 45.71 31.75
CA ASP A 46 11.03 46.53 31.53
C ASP A 46 10.67 46.94 30.10
N ASN A 47 9.64 46.29 29.53
CA ASN A 47 8.36 46.98 29.37
C ASN A 47 7.18 46.07 29.01
N ARG A 48 6.03 46.45 29.58
CA ARG A 48 4.72 45.82 29.51
C ARG A 48 4.19 45.79 28.07
N ILE A 49 3.76 44.62 27.60
CA ILE A 49 3.10 44.47 26.30
C ILE A 49 1.66 44.95 26.44
N ALA A 50 1.38 46.14 25.91
CA ALA A 50 0.03 46.60 25.61
C ALA A 50 -0.43 45.94 24.30
N ASN A 51 -1.61 45.32 24.34
CA ASN A 51 -2.29 44.76 23.16
C ASN A 51 -2.74 45.89 22.23
N ASP A 52 -2.06 46.06 21.09
CA ASP A 52 -2.57 46.82 19.95
C ASP A 52 -3.12 45.84 18.88
N PRO A 53 -4.44 45.85 18.58
CA PRO A 53 -5.06 44.91 17.65
C PRO A 53 -4.93 45.31 16.17
N ALA A 54 -3.98 46.17 15.80
CA ALA A 54 -3.86 46.68 14.43
C ALA A 54 -2.54 46.31 13.73
N ARG A 55 -2.33 45.01 13.49
CA ARG A 55 -1.53 44.50 12.35
C ARG A 55 -1.80 43.00 12.16
N ARG A 56 -2.99 42.68 11.65
CA ARG A 56 -3.17 41.41 10.95
C ARG A 56 -2.32 41.49 9.69
N SER A 57 -1.13 40.92 9.73
CA SER A 57 -0.44 40.52 8.51
C SER A 57 -1.41 39.65 7.73
N ALA A 58 -1.87 40.16 6.60
CA ALA A 58 -2.54 39.34 5.60
C ALA A 58 -1.50 38.29 5.16
N VAL A 59 -1.53 37.12 5.79
CA VAL A 59 -0.94 35.92 5.22
C VAL A 59 -1.75 35.66 3.97
N GLY A 60 -1.28 36.21 2.84
CA GLY A 60 -1.82 35.90 1.53
C GLY A 60 -1.82 34.38 1.41
N SER A 61 -2.95 33.83 0.97
CA SER A 61 -3.07 32.43 0.58
C SER A 61 -2.23 32.20 -0.67
N SER A 62 -0.90 32.20 -0.54
CA SER A 62 -0.05 31.58 -1.55
C SER A 62 -0.28 30.08 -1.43
N ASN A 63 -0.86 29.48 -2.46
CA ASN A 63 -0.88 28.02 -2.56
C ASN A 63 0.54 27.50 -2.34
N PRO A 64 0.72 26.37 -1.62
CA PRO A 64 2.03 25.76 -1.47
C PRO A 64 2.66 25.57 -2.86
N ALA A 65 3.93 25.95 -3.01
CA ALA A 65 4.65 25.70 -4.24
C ALA A 65 4.80 24.19 -4.44
N GLU A 66 4.49 23.70 -5.66
CA GLU A 66 4.69 22.31 -6.03
C GLU A 66 6.17 21.93 -5.91
N PRO A 67 6.55 20.71 -5.48
CA PRO A 67 7.94 20.38 -5.19
C PRO A 67 8.92 20.68 -6.32
N TYR A 68 8.54 20.33 -7.55
CA TYR A 68 9.29 20.60 -8.78
C TYR A 68 8.31 20.81 -9.94
N THR A 69 8.84 21.24 -11.09
CA THR A 69 8.09 21.43 -12.33
C THR A 69 8.88 20.79 -13.47
N ASN A 70 8.20 20.02 -14.32
CA ASN A 70 8.75 19.59 -15.60
C ASN A 70 8.56 20.74 -16.60
N GLU A 71 9.64 21.43 -16.93
CA GLU A 71 9.62 22.63 -17.79
C GLU A 71 9.55 22.25 -19.27
N GLN A 72 10.18 21.14 -19.62
CA GLN A 72 10.18 20.59 -20.96
C GLN A 72 10.65 19.15 -20.91
N GLU A 73 9.98 18.29 -21.66
CA GLU A 73 10.42 16.94 -21.88
C GLU A 73 10.12 16.51 -23.31
N THR A 74 11.06 15.87 -23.98
CA THR A 74 10.83 15.27 -25.30
C THR A 74 11.36 13.85 -25.32
N GLN A 75 10.44 12.91 -25.41
CA GLN A 75 10.73 11.50 -25.59
C GLN A 75 10.51 11.13 -27.06
N THR A 76 11.54 10.62 -27.72
CA THR A 76 11.47 10.15 -29.11
C THR A 76 11.81 8.67 -29.19
N PHE A 77 10.85 7.87 -29.58
CA PHE A 77 10.98 6.44 -29.85
C PHE A 77 11.16 6.22 -31.35
N THR A 78 12.27 5.61 -31.75
CA THR A 78 12.48 5.07 -33.09
C THR A 78 12.34 3.56 -33.01
N VAL A 79 11.22 3.03 -33.51
CA VAL A 79 10.87 1.61 -33.46
C VAL A 79 11.26 0.92 -34.77
N ASN A 80 11.76 -0.31 -34.67
CA ASN A 80 12.07 -1.17 -35.81
C ASN A 80 10.93 -2.18 -36.04
N ALA A 81 10.90 -2.81 -37.21
CA ALA A 81 9.84 -3.76 -37.57
C ALA A 81 9.76 -5.00 -36.65
N ASP A 82 10.87 -5.36 -35.99
CA ASP A 82 10.92 -6.45 -35.01
C ASP A 82 10.46 -6.01 -33.61
N GLY A 83 10.08 -4.75 -33.39
CA GLY A 83 9.69 -4.19 -32.10
C GLY A 83 10.85 -3.73 -31.21
N SER A 84 12.11 -3.95 -31.63
CA SER A 84 13.25 -3.30 -30.99
C SER A 84 13.17 -1.78 -31.20
N TYR A 85 13.72 -1.00 -30.28
CA TYR A 85 13.61 0.46 -30.38
C TYR A 85 14.75 1.20 -29.70
N THR A 86 14.89 2.46 -30.07
CA THR A 86 15.70 3.45 -29.35
C THR A 86 14.78 4.53 -28.81
N LYS A 87 14.87 4.83 -27.51
CA LYS A 87 14.23 5.97 -26.86
C LYS A 87 15.29 7.03 -26.56
N LEU A 88 15.20 8.19 -27.19
CA LEU A 88 15.94 9.39 -26.80
C LEU A 88 15.06 10.23 -25.89
N ASP A 89 15.56 10.56 -24.71
CA ASP A 89 14.88 11.39 -23.73
C ASP A 89 15.71 12.65 -23.48
N ASP A 90 15.05 13.79 -23.34
CA ASP A 90 15.63 15.11 -23.16
C ASP A 90 14.67 15.90 -22.26
N ILE A 91 15.06 16.07 -21.00
CA ILE A 91 14.21 16.58 -19.92
C ILE A 91 14.88 17.73 -19.18
N THR A 92 14.08 18.74 -18.84
CA THR A 92 14.46 19.83 -17.95
C THR A 92 13.45 19.99 -16.83
N LEU A 93 13.94 19.90 -15.59
CA LEU A 93 13.14 20.01 -14.37
C LEU A 93 13.56 21.26 -13.59
N ARG A 94 12.61 22.07 -13.13
CA ARG A 94 12.86 23.12 -12.14
C ARG A 94 12.58 22.61 -10.74
N VAL A 95 13.54 22.80 -9.84
CA VAL A 95 13.37 22.53 -8.41
C VAL A 95 12.74 23.75 -7.75
N ASN A 96 11.60 23.59 -7.09
CA ASN A 96 10.89 24.73 -6.49
C ASN A 96 11.07 24.80 -4.97
N THR A 97 11.26 23.65 -4.31
CA THR A 97 11.34 23.56 -2.84
C THR A 97 12.36 22.51 -2.40
N GLU A 98 12.67 22.47 -1.11
CA GLU A 98 13.53 21.42 -0.50
C GLU A 98 12.93 20.02 -0.68
N ALA A 99 11.59 19.89 -0.63
CA ALA A 99 10.93 18.63 -0.98
C ALA A 99 11.13 18.26 -2.46
N GLY A 100 11.29 19.25 -3.33
CA GLY A 100 11.69 19.08 -4.72
C GLY A 100 13.09 18.48 -4.84
N VAL A 101 14.07 19.01 -4.09
CA VAL A 101 15.44 18.50 -4.05
C VAL A 101 15.42 16.99 -3.77
N ALA A 102 14.69 16.56 -2.76
CA ALA A 102 14.57 15.13 -2.41
C ALA A 102 13.96 14.26 -3.53
N ARG A 103 13.14 14.84 -4.42
CA ARG A 103 12.48 14.11 -5.52
C ARG A 103 13.31 14.03 -6.79
N VAL A 104 14.05 15.09 -7.13
CA VAL A 104 14.70 15.19 -8.46
C VAL A 104 16.22 15.16 -8.40
N ALA A 105 16.84 15.21 -7.22
CA ALA A 105 18.30 15.12 -7.09
C ALA A 105 18.89 13.78 -7.58
N GLN A 106 18.05 12.75 -7.69
CA GLN A 106 18.41 11.48 -8.32
C GLN A 106 17.37 11.13 -9.38
N HIS A 107 17.83 10.70 -10.55
CA HIS A 107 16.98 10.17 -11.61
C HIS A 107 17.28 8.70 -11.83
N TYR A 108 16.23 7.89 -12.04
CA TYR A 108 16.31 6.44 -12.15
C TYR A 108 15.81 6.00 -13.52
N ILE A 109 16.64 5.26 -14.26
CA ILE A 109 16.27 4.70 -15.56
C ILE A 109 16.31 3.18 -15.46
N TRP A 110 15.14 2.57 -15.49
CA TRP A 110 14.98 1.12 -15.43
C TRP A 110 15.29 0.46 -16.78
N PHE A 111 16.07 -0.62 -16.77
CA PHE A 111 16.35 -1.43 -17.96
C PHE A 111 16.77 -2.86 -17.60
N ASN A 112 16.48 -3.81 -18.49
CA ASN A 112 17.06 -5.16 -18.41
C ASN A 112 18.39 -5.17 -19.17
N ARG A 113 19.51 -5.45 -18.49
CA ARG A 113 20.87 -5.37 -19.05
C ARG A 113 21.11 -6.30 -20.25
N ASN A 114 20.41 -7.44 -20.28
CA ASN A 114 20.53 -8.42 -21.36
C ASN A 114 19.70 -8.04 -22.58
N MET A 115 18.71 -7.15 -22.42
CA MET A 115 17.82 -6.72 -23.50
C MET A 115 18.05 -5.29 -23.97
N ALA A 116 18.59 -4.43 -23.10
CA ALA A 116 18.72 -3.01 -23.33
C ALA A 116 20.03 -2.44 -22.76
N SER A 117 20.40 -1.24 -23.22
CA SER A 117 21.42 -0.41 -22.58
C SER A 117 20.94 1.02 -22.48
N VAL A 118 21.58 1.80 -21.60
CA VAL A 118 21.30 3.21 -21.40
C VAL A 118 22.61 3.99 -21.50
N ASP A 119 22.64 4.96 -22.41
CA ASP A 119 23.75 5.91 -22.59
C ASP A 119 23.29 7.30 -22.11
N VAL A 120 24.02 7.92 -21.18
CA VAL A 120 23.77 9.30 -20.73
C VAL A 120 24.69 10.24 -21.51
N PHE A 121 24.12 11.23 -22.21
CA PHE A 121 24.89 12.16 -23.06
C PHE A 121 25.15 13.49 -22.40
N ASP A 122 24.15 14.02 -21.71
CA ASP A 122 24.22 15.31 -21.04
C ASP A 122 23.43 15.21 -19.74
N ALA A 123 24.05 15.58 -18.63
CA ALA A 123 23.41 15.55 -17.32
C ALA A 123 24.08 16.61 -16.45
N TYR A 124 23.33 17.62 -16.02
CA TYR A 124 23.86 18.71 -15.22
C TYR A 124 22.77 19.41 -14.41
N THR A 125 23.21 20.14 -13.39
CA THR A 125 22.39 21.10 -12.65
C THR A 125 22.85 22.51 -13.01
N VAL A 126 21.93 23.44 -13.23
CA VAL A 126 22.19 24.88 -13.23
C VAL A 126 21.66 25.41 -11.91
N GLY A 127 22.55 25.90 -11.04
CA GLY A 127 22.21 26.47 -9.74
C GLY A 127 21.31 27.70 -9.85
N ALA A 128 20.74 28.15 -8.75
CA ALA A 128 19.91 29.36 -8.75
C ALA A 128 20.71 30.62 -9.12
N ASP A 129 22.03 30.57 -8.93
CA ASP A 129 23.02 31.56 -9.35
C ASP A 129 23.37 31.51 -10.85
N GLY A 130 22.84 30.52 -11.59
CA GLY A 130 23.10 30.30 -13.01
C GLY A 130 24.37 29.48 -13.30
N VAL A 131 25.07 28.98 -12.29
CA VAL A 131 26.29 28.19 -12.48
C VAL A 131 25.94 26.74 -12.86
N ARG A 132 26.57 26.24 -13.92
CA ARG A 132 26.42 24.85 -14.38
C ARG A 132 27.35 23.92 -13.61
N HIS A 133 26.79 22.82 -13.11
CA HIS A 133 27.48 21.72 -12.43
C HIS A 133 27.19 20.41 -13.15
N ASP A 134 28.17 19.90 -13.89
CA ASP A 134 28.04 18.65 -14.64
C ASP A 134 28.02 17.42 -13.71
N VAL A 135 27.17 16.44 -14.04
CA VAL A 135 27.21 15.12 -13.43
C VAL A 135 28.45 14.40 -13.91
N ARG A 136 29.30 13.99 -12.96
CA ARG A 136 30.53 13.24 -13.28
C ARG A 136 30.24 11.75 -13.49
N PRO A 137 31.11 11.01 -14.20
CA PRO A 137 30.92 9.56 -14.41
C PRO A 137 30.75 8.78 -13.10
N GLU A 138 31.43 9.19 -12.03
CA GLU A 138 31.34 8.53 -10.71
C GLU A 138 30.05 8.87 -9.95
N GLN A 139 29.09 9.55 -10.58
CA GLN A 139 27.75 9.84 -10.05
C GLN A 139 26.66 9.13 -10.86
N ILE A 140 27.06 8.31 -11.84
CA ILE A 140 26.18 7.48 -12.67
C ILE A 140 26.49 6.03 -12.36
N HIS A 141 25.54 5.32 -11.76
CA HIS A 141 25.75 3.94 -11.33
C HIS A 141 24.58 3.06 -11.72
N ASP A 142 24.88 1.80 -11.99
CA ASP A 142 23.85 0.77 -12.10
C ASP A 142 23.67 0.10 -10.74
N VAL A 143 22.43 0.08 -10.25
CA VAL A 143 22.04 -0.61 -9.03
C VAL A 143 21.00 -1.67 -9.34
N GLN A 144 20.96 -2.71 -8.53
CA GLN A 144 19.89 -3.71 -8.60
C GLN A 144 18.57 -3.07 -8.15
N GLU A 145 17.45 -3.35 -8.82
CA GLU A 145 16.13 -2.84 -8.42
C GLU A 145 15.82 -3.20 -6.94
N ALA A 146 15.32 -2.23 -6.17
CA ALA A 146 15.08 -2.41 -4.73
C ALA A 146 14.08 -3.53 -4.41
N ARG A 147 13.10 -3.78 -5.30
CA ARG A 147 12.16 -4.91 -5.18
C ARG A 147 12.81 -6.29 -5.29
N SER A 148 14.06 -6.34 -5.76
CA SER A 148 14.83 -7.57 -5.98
C SER A 148 15.74 -7.94 -4.81
N PHE A 149 15.66 -7.24 -3.67
CA PHE A 149 16.57 -7.43 -2.53
C PHE A 149 16.63 -8.89 -2.04
N ASP A 150 15.51 -9.61 -2.10
CA ASP A 150 15.41 -11.00 -1.61
C ASP A 150 15.88 -12.07 -2.64
N ALA A 151 16.17 -11.68 -3.89
CA ALA A 151 16.56 -12.62 -4.96
C ALA A 151 17.47 -12.00 -6.06
N PRO A 152 18.63 -11.40 -5.71
CA PRO A 152 19.45 -10.62 -6.64
C PRO A 152 20.05 -11.45 -7.80
N THR A 153 20.16 -12.77 -7.68
CA THR A 153 20.74 -13.66 -8.72
C THR A 153 19.76 -14.04 -9.85
N PHE A 154 18.46 -13.76 -9.71
CA PHE A 154 17.41 -14.19 -10.64
C PHE A 154 16.80 -13.04 -11.47
N GLN A 155 17.53 -11.94 -11.60
CA GLN A 155 17.05 -10.69 -12.20
C GLN A 155 18.16 -10.08 -13.08
N ASP A 156 17.80 -9.72 -14.32
CA ASP A 156 18.68 -8.93 -15.21
C ASP A 156 18.31 -7.45 -15.24
N ILE A 157 17.33 -7.06 -14.43
CA ILE A 157 16.86 -5.70 -14.30
C ILE A 157 17.85 -4.88 -13.47
N LEU A 158 18.20 -3.70 -13.96
CA LEU A 158 19.00 -2.69 -13.28
C LEU A 158 18.26 -1.35 -13.31
N GLU A 159 18.56 -0.50 -12.34
CA GLU A 159 18.27 0.92 -12.36
C GLU A 159 19.57 1.69 -12.58
N LYS A 160 19.64 2.47 -13.66
CA LYS A 160 20.70 3.46 -13.83
C LYS A 160 20.33 4.69 -13.01
N VAL A 161 21.09 4.95 -11.96
CA VAL A 161 20.93 6.08 -11.04
C VAL A 161 21.86 7.21 -11.48
N ILE A 162 21.30 8.39 -11.73
CA ILE A 162 22.03 9.61 -12.03
C ILE A 162 21.90 10.55 -10.83
N VAL A 163 23.00 10.86 -10.16
CA VAL A 163 23.01 11.74 -8.97
C VAL A 163 23.46 13.14 -9.36
N PHE A 164 22.53 14.10 -9.31
CA PHE A 164 22.78 15.48 -9.68
C PHE A 164 23.52 16.26 -8.58
N PRO A 165 24.63 16.96 -8.89
CA PRO A 165 25.32 17.81 -7.93
C PRO A 165 24.57 19.13 -7.72
N ALA A 166 24.85 19.81 -6.60
CA ALA A 166 24.42 21.19 -6.33
C ALA A 166 22.91 21.46 -6.54
N VAL A 167 22.07 20.48 -6.21
CA VAL A 167 20.61 20.61 -6.34
C VAL A 167 20.05 21.39 -5.17
N GLU A 168 19.46 22.54 -5.47
CA GLU A 168 18.85 23.45 -4.50
C GLU A 168 17.54 24.02 -5.04
N PRO A 169 16.66 24.58 -4.19
CA PRO A 169 15.47 25.30 -4.67
C PRO A 169 15.86 26.45 -5.62
N GLY A 170 15.19 26.52 -6.77
CA GLY A 170 15.47 27.47 -7.86
C GLY A 170 16.33 26.89 -8.99
N ALA A 171 17.03 25.78 -8.75
CA ALA A 171 17.90 25.15 -9.74
C ALA A 171 17.11 24.52 -10.91
N LEU A 172 17.77 24.39 -12.05
CA LEU A 172 17.31 23.61 -13.20
C LEU A 172 18.17 22.36 -13.35
N ILE A 173 17.53 21.20 -13.42
CA ILE A 173 18.18 19.94 -13.77
C ILE A 173 17.92 19.66 -15.23
N HIS A 174 18.95 19.26 -15.97
CA HIS A 174 18.82 18.79 -17.34
C HIS A 174 19.39 17.38 -17.46
N LEU A 175 18.69 16.53 -18.19
CA LEU A 175 19.12 15.17 -18.50
C LEU A 175 18.77 14.82 -19.94
N LYS A 176 19.76 14.29 -20.65
CA LYS A 176 19.60 13.72 -21.98
C LYS A 176 20.23 12.35 -22.04
N TYR A 177 19.43 11.34 -22.33
CA TYR A 177 19.89 9.96 -22.40
C TYR A 177 19.23 9.21 -23.54
N ARG A 178 19.86 8.12 -23.96
CA ARG A 178 19.30 7.15 -24.90
C ARG A 178 19.20 5.78 -24.26
N LYS A 179 18.00 5.22 -24.25
CA LYS A 179 17.77 3.80 -23.98
C LYS A 179 17.64 3.04 -25.29
N THR A 180 18.50 2.05 -25.51
CA THR A 180 18.45 1.18 -26.69
C THR A 180 17.92 -0.18 -26.27
N GLN A 181 16.69 -0.50 -26.63
CA GLN A 181 16.07 -1.81 -26.45
C GLN A 181 16.44 -2.69 -27.64
N ARG A 182 17.49 -3.51 -27.50
CA ARG A 182 17.99 -4.41 -28.56
C ARG A 182 17.11 -5.63 -28.75
N VAL A 183 16.63 -6.21 -27.65
CA VAL A 183 15.74 -7.37 -27.68
C VAL A 183 14.33 -6.89 -27.36
N PRO A 184 13.35 -7.03 -28.27
CA PRO A 184 11.96 -6.67 -27.98
C PRO A 184 11.39 -7.53 -26.85
N ILE A 185 10.50 -6.97 -26.04
CA ILE A 185 9.77 -7.75 -25.02
C ILE A 185 8.90 -8.81 -25.69
N VAL A 186 8.21 -8.40 -26.76
CA VAL A 186 7.46 -9.28 -27.66
C VAL A 186 7.91 -9.01 -29.09
N PRO A 187 8.53 -10.00 -29.77
CA PRO A 187 8.97 -9.86 -31.15
C PRO A 187 7.84 -9.40 -32.08
N GLY A 188 8.12 -8.39 -32.91
CA GLY A 188 7.19 -7.81 -33.88
C GLY A 188 6.19 -6.81 -33.30
N TYR A 189 6.23 -6.54 -31.98
CA TYR A 189 5.27 -5.64 -31.33
C TYR A 189 5.96 -4.59 -30.46
N PHE A 190 5.33 -3.43 -30.37
CA PHE A 190 5.73 -2.31 -29.52
C PHE A 190 4.52 -1.79 -28.75
N SER A 191 4.73 -1.46 -27.48
CA SER A 191 3.78 -0.73 -26.66
C SER A 191 4.51 0.14 -25.67
N ASP A 192 3.91 1.27 -25.31
CA ASP A 192 4.45 2.19 -24.31
C ASP A 192 3.31 2.77 -23.47
N PHE A 193 3.57 2.94 -22.17
CA PHE A 193 2.61 3.46 -21.21
C PHE A 193 3.25 4.63 -20.46
N THR A 194 2.68 5.82 -20.64
CA THR A 194 3.18 7.07 -20.06
C THR A 194 2.13 7.69 -19.13
N PRO A 195 2.21 7.46 -17.81
CA PRO A 195 1.46 8.24 -16.84
C PRO A 195 2.14 9.60 -16.58
N PRO A 196 1.39 10.67 -16.23
CA PRO A 196 1.99 11.90 -15.74
C PRO A 196 2.62 11.73 -14.35
N ASP A 197 3.71 12.44 -14.11
CA ASP A 197 4.47 12.44 -12.84
C ASP A 197 3.78 13.17 -11.67
N LEU A 198 2.53 13.61 -11.88
CA LEU A 198 1.72 14.42 -10.95
C LEU A 198 2.38 15.73 -10.48
N ALA A 199 3.34 16.25 -11.25
CA ALA A 199 3.95 17.56 -11.08
C ALA A 199 3.56 18.48 -12.25
N PRO A 200 3.48 19.82 -12.05
CA PRO A 200 3.27 20.75 -13.15
C PRO A 200 4.19 20.41 -14.32
N THR A 201 3.60 20.28 -15.51
CA THR A 201 4.29 19.81 -16.71
C THR A 201 4.01 20.77 -17.84
N HIS A 202 5.08 21.21 -18.50
CA HIS A 202 5.06 22.10 -19.64
C HIS A 202 5.77 21.43 -20.81
N HIS A 203 5.24 21.64 -22.01
CA HIS A 203 5.88 21.27 -23.26
C HIS A 203 6.33 19.79 -23.35
N PHE A 204 5.58 18.88 -22.74
CA PHE A 204 5.91 17.46 -22.81
C PHE A 204 5.47 16.89 -24.16
N ARG A 205 6.43 16.31 -24.89
CA ARG A 205 6.22 15.72 -26.21
C ARG A 205 6.65 14.26 -26.22
N LEU A 206 5.74 13.40 -26.67
CA LEU A 206 6.00 11.99 -26.93
C LEU A 206 5.92 11.77 -28.44
N ILE A 207 7.01 11.31 -29.03
CA ILE A 207 7.15 11.10 -30.46
C ILE A 207 7.44 9.63 -30.69
N TYR A 208 6.63 8.98 -31.50
CA TYR A 208 6.83 7.60 -31.92
C TYR A 208 7.02 7.57 -33.44
N ASP A 209 8.20 7.18 -33.88
CA ASP A 209 8.55 7.00 -35.27
C ASP A 209 8.63 5.50 -35.56
N LEU A 210 7.73 4.98 -36.39
CA LEU A 210 7.57 3.56 -36.71
C LEU A 210 7.67 3.30 -38.21
N PRO A 211 7.99 2.07 -38.66
CA PRO A 211 7.77 1.64 -40.03
C PRO A 211 6.33 1.92 -40.47
N ALA A 212 6.12 2.36 -41.71
CA ALA A 212 4.81 2.84 -42.15
C ALA A 212 3.72 1.76 -42.22
N ASP A 213 4.11 0.49 -42.28
CA ASP A 213 3.26 -0.70 -42.23
C ASP A 213 2.94 -1.17 -40.80
N MET A 214 3.50 -0.50 -39.79
CA MET A 214 3.26 -0.77 -38.37
C MET A 214 2.34 0.33 -37.78
N PRO A 215 1.00 0.15 -37.77
CA PRO A 215 0.08 1.14 -37.23
C PRO A 215 0.25 1.28 -35.71
N LEU A 216 0.14 2.51 -35.21
CA LEU A 216 0.16 2.81 -33.78
C LEU A 216 -1.26 3.21 -33.33
N TYR A 217 -1.83 2.42 -32.43
CA TYR A 217 -3.10 2.68 -31.77
C TYR A 217 -2.84 3.39 -30.43
N ALA A 218 -3.77 4.23 -29.98
CA ALA A 218 -3.62 5.00 -28.75
C ALA A 218 -4.91 5.13 -27.92
N ASP A 219 -4.77 5.04 -26.60
CA ASP A 219 -5.69 5.61 -25.61
C ASP A 219 -4.99 6.83 -25.00
N ALA A 220 -5.43 8.02 -25.40
CA ALA A 220 -4.85 9.30 -25.01
C ALA A 220 -5.85 10.10 -24.17
N ARG A 221 -5.71 10.06 -22.84
CA ARG A 221 -6.50 10.88 -21.90
C ARG A 221 -5.67 12.05 -21.39
N GLY A 222 -6.11 13.27 -21.65
CA GLY A 222 -5.37 14.50 -21.29
C GLY A 222 -4.22 14.85 -22.26
N PHE A 223 -3.81 13.93 -23.13
CA PHE A 223 -2.82 14.17 -24.18
C PHE A 223 -3.50 14.64 -25.48
N THR A 224 -2.87 15.58 -26.18
CA THR A 224 -3.31 16.05 -27.50
C THR A 224 -2.53 15.34 -28.60
N ALA A 225 -3.21 14.54 -29.43
CA ALA A 225 -2.61 13.90 -30.58
C ALA A 225 -2.40 14.90 -31.73
N VAL A 226 -1.22 14.87 -32.35
CA VAL A 226 -0.88 15.62 -33.56
C VAL A 226 -1.07 14.69 -34.78
N PRO A 227 -1.63 15.16 -35.91
CA PRO A 227 -1.77 14.34 -37.10
C PRO A 227 -0.46 13.68 -37.51
N PRO A 228 -0.46 12.34 -37.76
CA PRO A 228 0.76 11.63 -38.07
C PRO A 228 1.34 12.06 -39.42
N VAL A 229 2.66 12.08 -39.52
CA VAL A 229 3.39 12.47 -40.73
C VAL A 229 4.20 11.29 -41.23
N SER A 230 3.93 10.83 -42.45
CA SER A 230 4.74 9.82 -43.12
C SER A 230 5.81 10.44 -44.00
N TYR A 231 7.00 9.83 -44.02
CA TYR A 231 8.13 10.23 -44.85
C TYR A 231 8.95 9.02 -45.30
N GLY A 232 9.96 9.24 -46.14
CA GLY A 232 10.74 8.17 -46.77
C GLY A 232 10.01 7.53 -47.95
N GLN A 233 10.63 6.51 -48.55
CA GLN A 233 10.12 5.81 -49.74
C GLN A 233 10.44 4.31 -49.66
N GLY A 234 9.60 3.48 -50.27
CA GLY A 234 9.78 2.01 -50.26
C GLY A 234 9.92 1.44 -48.85
N GLU A 235 10.92 0.58 -48.64
CA GLU A 235 11.22 -0.07 -47.36
C GLU A 235 11.71 0.89 -46.26
N THR A 236 12.10 2.12 -46.63
CA THR A 236 12.50 3.18 -45.66
C THR A 236 11.34 4.07 -45.25
N ARG A 237 10.11 3.78 -45.70
CA ARG A 237 8.94 4.59 -45.39
C ARG A 237 8.58 4.43 -43.91
N ARG A 238 8.43 5.55 -43.22
CA ARG A 238 8.11 5.63 -41.80
C ARG A 238 6.93 6.56 -41.54
N THR A 239 6.29 6.39 -40.40
CA THR A 239 5.21 7.26 -39.92
C THR A 239 5.52 7.71 -38.51
N ARG A 240 5.54 9.04 -38.33
CA ARG A 240 5.77 9.70 -37.05
C ARG A 240 4.44 10.13 -36.43
N TYR A 241 4.18 9.62 -35.23
CA TYR A 241 3.08 10.01 -34.35
C TYR A 241 3.62 10.92 -33.24
N GLU A 242 2.89 11.98 -32.90
CA GLU A 242 3.29 12.89 -31.82
C GLU A 242 2.09 13.16 -30.89
N PHE A 243 2.34 13.12 -29.59
CA PHE A 243 1.40 13.48 -28.53
C PHE A 243 2.01 14.59 -27.67
N ARG A 244 1.17 15.56 -27.30
CA ARG A 244 1.56 16.72 -26.49
C ARG A 244 0.81 16.74 -25.18
N TYR A 245 1.48 17.15 -24.12
CA TYR A 245 0.91 17.24 -22.78
C TYR A 245 1.39 18.47 -22.04
N ASP A 246 0.41 19.18 -21.47
CA ASP A 246 0.62 20.34 -20.62
C ASP A 246 -0.40 20.29 -19.48
N LYS A 247 0.09 20.40 -18.25
CA LYS A 247 -0.75 20.40 -17.05
C LYS A 247 -0.17 21.32 -16.01
N ALA A 248 -0.86 22.42 -15.73
CA ALA A 248 -0.38 23.40 -14.76
C ALA A 248 -0.51 22.91 -13.31
N ARG A 249 -1.49 22.05 -13.01
CA ARG A 249 -1.81 21.63 -11.63
C ARG A 249 -2.39 20.22 -11.58
N PHE A 250 -2.07 19.52 -10.50
CA PHE A 250 -2.72 18.29 -10.08
C PHE A 250 -3.40 18.52 -8.74
N GLY A 251 -4.55 17.87 -8.54
CA GLY A 251 -5.16 17.81 -7.21
C GLY A 251 -4.34 16.92 -6.30
N ARG A 252 -4.34 17.20 -4.99
CA ARG A 252 -3.82 16.25 -3.99
C ARG A 252 -4.57 14.93 -4.13
N LEU A 253 -3.85 13.81 -4.15
CA LEU A 253 -4.48 12.50 -4.06
C LEU A 253 -5.22 12.36 -2.71
N GLU A 254 -6.50 12.04 -2.79
CA GLU A 254 -7.36 11.89 -1.62
C GLU A 254 -7.01 10.59 -0.88
N TYR A 255 -7.05 10.61 0.45
CA TYR A 255 -6.84 9.41 1.24
C TYR A 255 -7.90 8.36 0.89
N GLY A 256 -7.46 7.17 0.52
CA GLY A 256 -8.34 6.09 0.05
C GLY A 256 -8.72 6.14 -1.42
N SER A 257 -8.26 7.14 -2.20
CA SER A 257 -8.52 7.18 -3.64
C SER A 257 -7.88 6.00 -4.37
N ILE A 258 -8.49 5.56 -5.46
CA ILE A 258 -7.82 4.63 -6.39
C ILE A 258 -6.66 5.35 -7.11
N SER A 259 -5.82 4.60 -7.81
CA SER A 259 -4.71 5.17 -8.59
C SER A 259 -5.21 6.19 -9.62
N TYR A 260 -4.52 7.32 -9.73
CA TYR A 260 -4.79 8.38 -10.72
C TYR A 260 -4.87 7.83 -12.15
N ILE A 261 -4.07 6.81 -12.47
CA ILE A 261 -4.07 6.13 -13.77
C ILE A 261 -5.45 5.57 -14.16
N SER A 262 -6.33 5.29 -13.19
CA SER A 262 -7.67 4.74 -13.45
C SER A 262 -8.64 5.78 -13.99
N TYR A 263 -8.53 7.04 -13.55
CA TYR A 263 -9.53 8.08 -13.80
C TYR A 263 -8.96 9.36 -14.42
N GLY A 264 -7.64 9.54 -14.36
CA GLY A 264 -6.94 10.74 -14.77
C GLY A 264 -6.27 10.64 -16.14
N ASP A 265 -5.35 11.57 -16.37
CA ASP A 265 -4.59 11.70 -17.60
C ASP A 265 -3.58 10.52 -17.74
N ARG A 266 -3.47 9.96 -18.95
CA ARG A 266 -2.55 8.87 -19.30
C ARG A 266 -2.40 8.77 -20.82
N LEU A 267 -1.26 8.28 -21.28
CA LEU A 267 -1.08 7.82 -22.65
C LEU A 267 -0.73 6.33 -22.65
N MET A 268 -1.52 5.55 -23.38
CA MET A 268 -1.16 4.19 -23.75
C MET A 268 -1.08 4.13 -25.27
N VAL A 269 0.05 3.67 -25.82
CA VAL A 269 0.20 3.40 -27.25
C VAL A 269 0.60 1.95 -27.48
N SER A 270 0.18 1.41 -28.62
CA SER A 270 0.40 0.01 -28.94
C SER A 270 0.35 -0.26 -30.43
N THR A 271 1.13 -1.22 -30.90
CA THR A 271 1.01 -1.77 -32.25
C THR A 271 0.09 -3.00 -32.30
N PHE A 272 -0.36 -3.47 -31.14
CA PHE A 272 -1.48 -4.42 -31.07
C PHE A 272 -2.78 -3.70 -31.40
N ARG A 273 -3.56 -4.30 -32.30
CA ARG A 273 -4.86 -3.76 -32.71
C ARG A 273 -5.88 -3.72 -31.58
N ASP A 274 -5.93 -4.78 -30.78
CA ASP A 274 -6.94 -5.00 -29.75
C ASP A 274 -6.45 -6.05 -28.74
N TYR A 275 -7.18 -6.18 -27.62
CA TYR A 275 -6.86 -7.14 -26.57
C TYR A 275 -6.90 -8.60 -27.04
N ALA A 276 -7.65 -8.93 -28.08
CA ALA A 276 -7.70 -10.29 -28.62
C ALA A 276 -6.38 -10.66 -29.32
N ALA A 277 -5.81 -9.75 -30.11
CA ALA A 277 -4.50 -9.93 -30.72
C ALA A 277 -3.37 -9.99 -29.66
N PHE A 278 -3.47 -9.17 -28.62
CA PHE A 278 -2.56 -9.20 -27.48
C PHE A 278 -2.62 -10.55 -26.75
N ALA A 279 -3.82 -11.02 -26.42
CA ALA A 279 -4.06 -12.31 -25.76
C ALA A 279 -3.50 -13.49 -26.59
N ALA A 280 -3.77 -13.54 -27.89
CA ALA A 280 -3.23 -14.57 -28.78
C ALA A 280 -1.69 -14.59 -28.82
N THR A 281 -1.06 -13.42 -28.74
CA THR A 281 0.40 -13.31 -28.73
C THR A 281 0.97 -13.76 -27.37
N TYR A 282 0.29 -13.43 -26.27
CA TYR A 282 0.64 -13.94 -24.95
C TYR A 282 0.51 -15.47 -24.89
N GLU A 283 -0.60 -16.03 -25.36
CA GLU A 283 -0.87 -17.47 -25.46
C GLU A 283 0.26 -18.19 -26.20
N ALA A 284 0.61 -17.71 -27.40
CA ALA A 284 1.70 -18.28 -28.19
C ALA A 284 3.07 -18.20 -27.48
N SER A 285 3.29 -17.16 -26.68
CA SER A 285 4.52 -17.00 -25.91
C SER A 285 4.58 -17.85 -24.65
N ALA A 286 3.43 -18.25 -24.11
CA ALA A 286 3.29 -19.07 -22.90
C ALA A 286 3.16 -20.56 -23.19
N ALA A 287 3.13 -20.97 -24.46
CA ALA A 287 3.02 -22.37 -24.86
C ALA A 287 4.17 -23.21 -24.28
N ASP A 288 3.82 -24.21 -23.47
CA ASP A 288 4.78 -25.06 -22.77
C ASP A 288 4.64 -26.54 -23.20
N PRO A 289 5.61 -27.09 -23.95
CA PRO A 289 5.58 -28.50 -24.33
C PRO A 289 5.79 -29.44 -23.13
N SER A 290 6.24 -28.94 -21.98
CA SER A 290 6.44 -29.73 -20.76
C SER A 290 5.20 -29.81 -19.87
N ALA A 291 4.10 -29.11 -20.19
CA ALA A 291 2.90 -29.08 -19.36
C ALA A 291 2.30 -30.47 -19.11
N SER A 292 2.48 -31.41 -20.05
CA SER A 292 2.05 -32.80 -19.92
C SER A 292 3.14 -33.76 -19.39
N ASP A 293 4.19 -33.25 -18.74
CA ASP A 293 5.28 -34.08 -18.21
C ASP A 293 4.72 -35.19 -17.28
N PRO A 294 5.19 -36.45 -17.40
CA PRO A 294 4.71 -37.55 -16.57
C PRO A 294 4.77 -37.30 -15.06
N ALA A 295 5.73 -36.51 -14.57
CA ALA A 295 5.83 -36.14 -13.16
C ALA A 295 4.69 -35.22 -12.72
N ILE A 296 4.32 -34.22 -13.55
CA ILE A 296 3.17 -33.34 -13.31
C ILE A 296 1.87 -34.17 -13.29
N VAL A 297 1.68 -35.02 -14.31
CA VAL A 297 0.46 -35.84 -14.42
C VAL A 297 0.31 -36.80 -13.24
N ARG A 298 1.40 -37.48 -12.84
CA ARG A 298 1.38 -38.36 -11.67
C ARG A 298 1.05 -37.59 -10.40
N LEU A 299 1.70 -36.45 -10.19
CA LEU A 299 1.46 -35.62 -9.02
C LEU A 299 0.00 -35.18 -8.94
N ALA A 300 -0.56 -34.64 -10.03
CA ALA A 300 -1.93 -34.16 -10.05
C ALA A 300 -2.93 -35.28 -9.70
N ARG A 301 -2.77 -36.46 -10.30
CA ARG A 301 -3.63 -37.63 -10.04
C ARG A 301 -3.50 -38.15 -8.61
N THR A 302 -2.29 -38.20 -8.06
CA THR A 302 -2.06 -38.63 -6.69
C THR A 302 -2.67 -37.66 -5.68
N LEU A 303 -2.48 -36.35 -5.88
CA LEU A 303 -3.04 -35.34 -4.97
C LEU A 303 -4.57 -35.37 -4.96
N THR A 304 -5.19 -35.69 -6.09
CA THR A 304 -6.64 -35.63 -6.28
C THR A 304 -7.34 -36.99 -6.25
N GLU A 305 -6.67 -38.05 -5.83
CA GLU A 305 -7.21 -39.42 -5.84
C GLU A 305 -8.48 -39.57 -4.99
N ALA A 306 -8.54 -38.85 -3.87
CA ALA A 306 -9.68 -38.84 -2.96
C ALA A 306 -10.79 -37.84 -3.36
N ASP A 307 -10.51 -36.95 -4.31
CA ASP A 307 -11.42 -35.87 -4.70
C ASP A 307 -12.30 -36.32 -5.88
N SER A 308 -13.61 -36.22 -5.71
CA SER A 308 -14.57 -36.62 -6.76
C SER A 308 -15.04 -35.44 -7.61
N ALA A 309 -15.31 -34.29 -7.00
CA ALA A 309 -15.82 -33.11 -7.70
C ALA A 309 -14.68 -32.30 -8.33
N PRO A 310 -14.87 -31.72 -9.54
CA PRO A 310 -13.89 -30.83 -10.16
C PRO A 310 -13.46 -29.66 -9.27
N HIS A 311 -14.39 -29.11 -8.49
CA HIS A 311 -14.10 -28.04 -7.52
C HIS A 311 -13.07 -28.49 -6.46
N ASP A 312 -13.28 -29.67 -5.85
CA ASP A 312 -12.40 -30.17 -4.78
C ASP A 312 -11.00 -30.48 -5.32
N LYS A 313 -10.92 -31.07 -6.51
CA LYS A 313 -9.66 -31.27 -7.23
C LYS A 313 -8.92 -29.95 -7.48
N ALA A 314 -9.63 -28.94 -7.99
CA ALA A 314 -9.05 -27.63 -8.25
C ALA A 314 -8.53 -26.98 -6.96
N LYS A 315 -9.28 -27.08 -5.86
CA LYS A 315 -8.88 -26.62 -4.53
C LYS A 315 -7.63 -27.34 -4.02
N THR A 316 -7.60 -28.68 -4.09
CA THR A 316 -6.45 -29.47 -3.61
C THR A 316 -5.17 -29.12 -4.36
N LEU A 317 -5.25 -28.99 -5.69
CA LEU A 317 -4.11 -28.59 -6.52
C LEU A 317 -3.69 -27.15 -6.24
N TYR A 318 -4.64 -26.22 -6.07
CA TYR A 318 -4.38 -24.84 -5.70
C TYR A 318 -3.63 -24.75 -4.37
N ASP A 319 -4.14 -25.43 -3.34
CA ASP A 319 -3.56 -25.48 -2.00
C ASP A 319 -2.15 -26.05 -2.02
N TRP A 320 -1.90 -27.04 -2.87
CA TRP A 320 -0.57 -27.60 -3.03
C TRP A 320 0.39 -26.60 -3.70
N VAL A 321 -0.01 -25.93 -4.79
CA VAL A 321 0.84 -24.97 -5.50
C VAL A 321 1.23 -23.81 -4.58
N ARG A 322 0.26 -23.15 -3.94
CA ARG A 322 0.52 -21.98 -3.08
C ARG A 322 1.40 -22.29 -1.87
N LYS A 323 1.42 -23.54 -1.40
CA LYS A 323 2.23 -24.01 -0.25
C LYS A 323 3.61 -24.52 -0.65
N ASN A 324 3.77 -25.05 -1.86
CA ASN A 324 4.98 -25.76 -2.28
C ASN A 324 5.81 -25.02 -3.32
N ILE A 325 5.29 -23.93 -3.90
CA ILE A 325 6.02 -23.07 -4.84
C ILE A 325 6.24 -21.71 -4.18
N ARG A 326 7.50 -21.35 -3.98
CA ARG A 326 7.87 -20.08 -3.36
C ARG A 326 7.85 -18.97 -4.41
N TYR A 327 7.11 -17.90 -4.13
CA TYR A 327 7.11 -16.73 -4.99
C TYR A 327 8.50 -16.08 -5.00
N VAL A 328 9.09 -15.97 -6.17
CA VAL A 328 10.35 -15.27 -6.44
C VAL A 328 10.12 -14.47 -7.70
N ALA A 329 10.30 -13.15 -7.65
CA ALA A 329 10.30 -12.36 -8.88
C ALA A 329 11.45 -12.87 -9.76
N VAL A 330 11.16 -13.36 -10.97
CA VAL A 330 12.18 -13.85 -11.91
C VAL A 330 12.05 -13.09 -13.23
N ASN A 331 13.01 -12.20 -13.51
CA ASN A 331 13.03 -11.34 -14.69
C ASN A 331 14.31 -11.55 -15.51
N ILE A 332 14.57 -12.77 -15.94
CA ILE A 332 15.69 -13.12 -16.81
C ILE A 332 15.24 -13.08 -18.26
N GLY A 333 15.93 -12.32 -19.11
CA GLY A 333 15.54 -12.14 -20.52
C GLY A 333 14.06 -11.76 -20.68
N ARG A 334 13.30 -12.56 -21.43
CA ARG A 334 11.85 -12.37 -21.65
C ARG A 334 10.96 -12.90 -20.51
N GLY A 335 11.57 -13.29 -19.39
CA GLY A 335 10.87 -13.72 -18.16
C GLY A 335 9.95 -12.66 -17.55
N ALA A 336 9.93 -11.42 -18.04
CA ALA A 336 8.87 -10.48 -17.66
C ALA A 336 7.48 -10.85 -18.23
N VAL A 337 7.42 -11.71 -19.27
CA VAL A 337 6.18 -12.06 -19.98
C VAL A 337 6.02 -13.55 -20.21
N VAL A 338 7.12 -14.28 -20.43
CA VAL A 338 7.09 -15.72 -20.77
C VAL A 338 7.32 -16.57 -19.52
N PRO A 339 6.41 -17.47 -19.12
CA PRO A 339 6.61 -18.39 -18.01
C PRO A 339 7.75 -19.36 -18.27
N HIS A 340 8.38 -19.85 -17.21
CA HIS A 340 9.26 -21.01 -17.28
C HIS A 340 8.47 -22.28 -17.58
N HIS A 341 9.16 -23.32 -18.02
CA HIS A 341 8.57 -24.64 -18.22
C HIS A 341 8.00 -25.19 -16.90
N ALA A 342 6.77 -25.69 -16.92
CA ALA A 342 6.07 -26.24 -15.76
C ALA A 342 6.87 -27.38 -15.10
N ALA A 343 7.57 -28.20 -15.88
CA ALA A 343 8.45 -29.23 -15.35
C ALA A 343 9.62 -28.67 -14.52
N ASP A 344 10.22 -27.55 -14.97
CA ASP A 344 11.29 -26.88 -14.24
C ASP A 344 10.77 -26.21 -12.98
N ILE A 345 9.60 -25.55 -13.04
CA ILE A 345 8.95 -24.96 -11.87
C ILE A 345 8.64 -26.04 -10.83
N LEU A 346 8.14 -27.20 -11.26
CA LEU A 346 7.89 -28.35 -10.40
C LEU A 346 9.19 -28.89 -9.77
N ALA A 347 10.28 -28.93 -10.52
CA ALA A 347 11.57 -29.42 -10.02
C ALA A 347 12.21 -28.43 -9.03
N LEU A 348 12.15 -27.14 -9.33
CA LEU A 348 12.88 -26.07 -8.63
C LEU A 348 12.09 -25.45 -7.47
N ARG A 349 10.76 -25.56 -7.46
CA ARG A 349 9.89 -25.12 -6.36
C ARG A 349 9.86 -23.60 -6.13
N TYR A 350 10.11 -22.82 -7.17
CA TYR A 350 9.93 -21.37 -7.14
C TYR A 350 9.55 -20.83 -8.52
N GLY A 351 8.98 -19.62 -8.53
CA GLY A 351 8.61 -18.88 -9.73
C GLY A 351 7.86 -17.61 -9.36
N ASP A 352 7.48 -16.81 -10.35
CA ASP A 352 6.59 -15.64 -10.14
C ASP A 352 5.15 -15.92 -10.61
N CYS A 353 4.35 -14.89 -10.86
CA CYS A 353 2.91 -15.04 -11.09
C CYS A 353 2.55 -15.94 -12.28
N LYS A 354 3.18 -15.72 -13.43
CA LYS A 354 2.97 -16.54 -14.63
C LYS A 354 3.46 -17.98 -14.44
N ASP A 355 4.50 -18.22 -13.65
CA ASP A 355 5.03 -19.56 -13.35
C ASP A 355 4.06 -20.35 -12.46
N HIS A 356 3.52 -19.71 -11.44
CA HIS A 356 2.48 -20.28 -10.58
C HIS A 356 1.23 -20.66 -11.38
N VAL A 357 0.81 -19.81 -12.33
CA VAL A 357 -0.33 -20.07 -13.22
C VAL A 357 -0.02 -21.20 -14.21
N ALA A 358 1.19 -21.22 -14.81
CA ALA A 358 1.60 -22.27 -15.73
C ALA A 358 1.62 -23.66 -15.08
N LEU A 359 2.23 -23.79 -13.89
CA LEU A 359 2.23 -25.06 -13.17
C LEU A 359 0.84 -25.45 -12.66
N TYR A 360 0.05 -24.50 -12.17
CA TYR A 360 -1.31 -24.81 -11.70
C TYR A 360 -2.20 -25.26 -12.87
N GLY A 361 -2.14 -24.60 -14.02
CA GLY A 361 -2.85 -24.99 -15.24
C GLY A 361 -2.45 -26.39 -15.72
N ALA A 362 -1.15 -26.69 -15.77
CA ALA A 362 -0.66 -28.02 -16.13
C ALA A 362 -1.17 -29.13 -15.19
N LEU A 363 -1.26 -28.87 -13.88
CA LEU A 363 -1.84 -29.79 -12.91
C LEU A 363 -3.36 -29.97 -13.12
N LEU A 364 -4.08 -28.90 -13.44
CA LEU A 364 -5.53 -28.94 -13.72
C LEU A 364 -5.84 -29.71 -15.01
N ASP A 365 -5.07 -29.48 -16.06
CA ASP A 365 -5.21 -30.19 -17.34
C ASP A 365 -5.02 -31.70 -17.17
N ALA A 366 -4.05 -32.12 -16.35
CA ALA A 366 -3.78 -33.52 -16.07
C ALA A 366 -4.95 -34.28 -15.42
N VAL A 367 -5.91 -33.56 -14.81
CA VAL A 367 -7.13 -34.09 -14.20
C VAL A 367 -8.40 -33.66 -14.93
N GLY A 368 -8.27 -33.03 -16.11
CA GLY A 368 -9.37 -32.68 -17.00
C GLY A 368 -10.18 -31.46 -16.58
N ILE A 369 -9.58 -30.50 -15.87
CA ILE A 369 -10.25 -29.25 -15.47
C ILE A 369 -9.83 -28.14 -16.41
N ARG A 370 -10.79 -27.57 -17.15
CA ARG A 370 -10.52 -26.44 -18.05
C ARG A 370 -10.11 -25.22 -17.25
N ASN A 371 -9.06 -24.57 -17.72
CA ASN A 371 -8.50 -23.37 -17.11
C ASN A 371 -7.86 -22.51 -18.20
N GLU A 372 -7.62 -21.23 -17.90
CA GLU A 372 -6.80 -20.37 -18.75
C GLU A 372 -6.14 -19.26 -17.90
N PRO A 373 -5.01 -18.68 -18.36
CA PRO A 373 -4.45 -17.49 -17.73
C PRO A 373 -5.39 -16.28 -17.88
N ALA A 374 -5.52 -15.52 -16.80
CA ALA A 374 -6.24 -14.24 -16.76
C ALA A 374 -5.27 -13.13 -16.33
N LEU A 375 -4.94 -12.24 -17.27
CA LEU A 375 -4.06 -11.09 -17.01
C LEU A 375 -4.85 -9.96 -16.35
N ILE A 376 -4.31 -9.37 -15.28
CA ILE A 376 -4.93 -8.27 -14.54
C ILE A 376 -3.92 -7.17 -14.16
N ASN A 377 -4.42 -6.07 -13.61
CA ASN A 377 -3.62 -5.12 -12.84
C ASN A 377 -3.90 -5.31 -11.34
N SER A 378 -3.03 -6.01 -10.63
CA SER A 378 -3.10 -6.09 -9.17
C SER A 378 -2.67 -4.76 -8.54
N GLY A 379 -3.42 -4.29 -7.54
CA GLY A 379 -3.17 -3.04 -6.83
C GLY A 379 -4.36 -2.08 -6.92
N THR A 380 -4.11 -0.78 -7.09
CA THR A 380 -5.16 0.26 -7.03
C THR A 380 -5.58 0.80 -8.41
N VAL A 381 -5.25 0.09 -9.50
CA VAL A 381 -5.69 0.43 -10.86
C VAL A 381 -6.88 -0.42 -11.25
N TYR A 382 -8.05 0.21 -11.41
CA TYR A 382 -9.35 -0.45 -11.62
C TYR A 382 -9.86 -0.34 -13.07
N SER A 383 -9.00 0.06 -14.01
CA SER A 383 -9.38 0.22 -15.41
C SER A 383 -8.26 -0.21 -16.33
N LEU A 384 -8.62 -0.65 -17.53
CA LEU A 384 -7.69 -0.86 -18.62
C LEU A 384 -7.76 0.31 -19.63
N PRO A 385 -6.66 0.60 -20.34
CA PRO A 385 -6.74 1.42 -21.55
C PRO A 385 -7.58 0.78 -22.64
N SER A 386 -8.08 1.57 -23.60
CA SER A 386 -8.81 1.01 -24.74
C SER A 386 -7.92 0.26 -25.73
N VAL A 387 -6.59 0.39 -25.61
CA VAL A 387 -5.58 -0.33 -26.40
C VAL A 387 -4.68 -1.14 -25.46
N PRO A 388 -4.29 -2.36 -25.82
CA PRO A 388 -3.55 -3.25 -24.92
C PRO A 388 -2.05 -2.93 -24.91
N GLY A 389 -1.35 -3.42 -23.90
CA GLY A 389 0.11 -3.52 -23.95
C GLY A 389 0.70 -3.79 -22.58
N PHE A 390 2.02 -3.94 -22.58
CA PHE A 390 2.77 -4.29 -21.37
C PHE A 390 2.95 -3.04 -20.48
N GLY A 391 2.92 -3.23 -19.16
CA GLY A 391 3.05 -2.15 -18.17
C GLY A 391 1.73 -1.75 -17.50
N VAL A 392 0.58 -1.96 -18.16
CA VAL A 392 -0.75 -1.80 -17.54
C VAL A 392 -1.33 -3.09 -16.99
N LEU A 393 -0.81 -4.23 -17.41
CA LEU A 393 -1.06 -5.55 -16.82
C LEU A 393 0.22 -5.94 -16.07
N ASN A 394 0.11 -6.22 -14.77
CA ASN A 394 1.26 -6.48 -13.90
C ASN A 394 1.14 -7.81 -13.14
N HIS A 395 0.04 -8.55 -13.30
CA HIS A 395 -0.23 -9.80 -12.60
C HIS A 395 -1.01 -10.77 -13.48
N VAL A 396 -0.87 -12.07 -13.21
CA VAL A 396 -1.58 -13.15 -13.90
C VAL A 396 -2.13 -14.11 -12.87
N ILE A 397 -3.41 -14.44 -12.99
CA ILE A 397 -4.13 -15.43 -12.17
C ILE A 397 -4.76 -16.48 -13.08
N THR A 398 -5.44 -17.48 -12.51
CA THR A 398 -6.12 -18.53 -13.27
C THR A 398 -7.62 -18.29 -13.33
N TRP A 399 -8.24 -18.44 -14.50
CA TRP A 399 -9.69 -18.49 -14.67
C TRP A 399 -10.13 -19.94 -14.92
N LEU A 400 -11.17 -20.40 -14.20
CA LEU A 400 -11.73 -21.74 -14.28
C LEU A 400 -13.16 -21.65 -14.85
N PRO A 401 -13.35 -21.71 -16.18
CA PRO A 401 -14.63 -21.42 -16.81
C PRO A 401 -15.76 -22.37 -16.37
N ASP A 402 -15.47 -23.65 -16.11
CA ASP A 402 -16.51 -24.61 -15.68
C ASP A 402 -16.96 -24.37 -14.23
N LEU A 403 -16.11 -23.75 -13.41
CA LEU A 403 -16.43 -23.39 -12.03
C LEU A 403 -16.89 -21.93 -11.89
N GLN A 404 -16.78 -21.13 -12.95
CA GLN A 404 -17.00 -19.68 -12.94
C GLN A 404 -16.18 -18.98 -11.85
N GLN A 405 -14.92 -19.37 -11.71
CA GLN A 405 -14.10 -19.00 -10.57
C GLN A 405 -12.70 -18.55 -10.98
N TYR A 406 -12.24 -17.46 -10.38
CA TYR A 406 -10.84 -17.03 -10.45
C TYR A 406 -10.05 -17.60 -9.27
N ALA A 407 -8.78 -17.91 -9.49
CA ALA A 407 -7.87 -18.41 -8.48
C ALA A 407 -6.49 -17.78 -8.64
N ASP A 408 -5.98 -17.16 -7.56
CA ASP A 408 -4.62 -16.62 -7.51
C ASP A 408 -3.71 -17.55 -6.71
N SER A 409 -3.00 -18.45 -7.39
CA SER A 409 -2.09 -19.43 -6.75
C SER A 409 -0.78 -18.79 -6.27
N THR A 410 -0.59 -17.49 -6.49
CA THR A 410 0.54 -16.70 -5.99
C THR A 410 0.29 -16.15 -4.60
N ALA A 411 -0.97 -16.15 -4.14
CA ALA A 411 -1.37 -15.69 -2.82
C ALA A 411 -1.25 -16.83 -1.80
N PRO A 412 -0.15 -16.94 -1.03
CA PRO A 412 0.11 -18.10 -0.16
C PRO A 412 -0.88 -18.26 0.99
N ASN A 413 -1.68 -17.22 1.24
CA ASN A 413 -2.56 -17.10 2.39
C ASN A 413 -4.00 -16.77 1.98
N VAL A 414 -4.42 -17.01 0.73
CA VAL A 414 -5.82 -16.79 0.31
C VAL A 414 -6.46 -18.12 -0.03
N GLU A 415 -7.52 -18.49 0.68
CA GLU A 415 -8.31 -19.70 0.44
C GLU A 415 -8.87 -19.74 -1.00
N PHE A 416 -8.88 -20.93 -1.59
CA PHE A 416 -9.52 -21.16 -2.89
C PHE A 416 -11.00 -20.74 -2.85
N GLY A 417 -11.42 -19.87 -3.77
CA GLY A 417 -12.76 -19.25 -3.72
C GLY A 417 -12.71 -17.77 -3.43
N TYR A 418 -11.64 -17.30 -2.80
CA TYR A 418 -11.39 -15.89 -2.57
C TYR A 418 -10.24 -15.41 -3.45
N LEU A 419 -10.22 -14.09 -3.66
CA LEU A 419 -9.09 -13.38 -4.21
C LEU A 419 -8.52 -12.41 -3.16
N PRO A 420 -7.22 -12.10 -3.22
CA PRO A 420 -6.69 -10.94 -2.52
C PRO A 420 -7.48 -9.68 -2.89
N SER A 421 -7.66 -8.76 -1.96
CA SER A 421 -8.39 -7.50 -2.22
C SER A 421 -7.74 -6.61 -3.30
N THR A 422 -6.49 -6.88 -3.68
CA THR A 422 -5.78 -6.20 -4.77
C THR A 422 -6.18 -6.68 -6.16
N ASP A 423 -6.84 -7.85 -6.23
CA ASP A 423 -7.19 -8.55 -7.46
C ASP A 423 -8.71 -8.58 -7.70
N MET A 424 -9.48 -8.16 -6.70
CA MET A 424 -10.93 -8.01 -6.76
C MET A 424 -11.35 -6.79 -7.57
N ASP A 425 -12.49 -6.85 -8.26
CA ASP A 425 -13.02 -5.76 -9.09
C ASP A 425 -12.01 -5.26 -10.15
N ARG A 426 -11.32 -6.19 -10.83
CA ARG A 426 -10.36 -5.91 -11.90
C ARG A 426 -10.91 -6.35 -13.25
N PRO A 427 -10.81 -5.52 -14.29
CA PRO A 427 -10.91 -6.00 -15.66
C PRO A 427 -9.83 -7.07 -15.91
N THR A 428 -10.20 -8.13 -16.59
CA THR A 428 -9.29 -9.24 -16.92
C THR A 428 -9.15 -9.38 -18.42
N VAL A 429 -7.99 -9.83 -18.89
CA VAL A 429 -7.81 -10.34 -20.26
C VAL A 429 -7.73 -11.86 -20.17
N LEU A 430 -8.78 -12.55 -20.60
CA LEU A 430 -8.82 -14.01 -20.66
C LEU A 430 -8.07 -14.47 -21.91
N VAL A 431 -6.98 -15.20 -21.72
CA VAL A 431 -5.98 -15.42 -22.76
C VAL A 431 -6.48 -16.32 -23.89
N GLU A 432 -7.10 -17.46 -23.56
CA GLU A 432 -7.55 -18.43 -24.56
C GLU A 432 -8.86 -17.98 -25.20
N GLN A 433 -9.78 -17.47 -24.40
CA GLN A 433 -11.04 -16.91 -24.90
C GLN A 433 -10.84 -15.63 -25.71
N ARG A 434 -9.74 -14.91 -25.49
CA ARG A 434 -9.38 -13.66 -26.17
C ARG A 434 -10.44 -12.57 -25.98
N VAL A 435 -11.07 -12.56 -24.81
CA VAL A 435 -12.08 -11.56 -24.41
C VAL A 435 -11.66 -10.85 -23.14
N LEU A 436 -12.26 -9.68 -22.92
CA LEU A 436 -12.20 -9.03 -21.62
C LEU A 436 -13.21 -9.66 -20.68
N GLY A 437 -12.77 -9.99 -19.46
CA GLY A 437 -13.60 -10.43 -18.36
C GLY A 437 -13.51 -9.46 -17.18
N HIS A 438 -13.97 -9.92 -16.03
CA HIS A 438 -13.89 -9.16 -14.78
C HIS A 438 -13.78 -10.11 -13.59
N THR A 439 -12.89 -9.83 -12.65
CA THR A 439 -12.88 -10.54 -11.36
C THR A 439 -14.12 -10.13 -10.54
N PRO A 440 -14.51 -10.89 -9.50
CA PRO A 440 -15.69 -10.56 -8.71
C PRO A 440 -15.68 -9.11 -8.22
N ALA A 441 -16.77 -8.39 -8.49
CA ALA A 441 -16.85 -6.95 -8.22
C ALA A 441 -16.86 -6.63 -6.72
N THR A 442 -17.28 -7.57 -5.88
CA THR A 442 -17.23 -7.45 -4.41
C THR A 442 -17.10 -8.83 -3.77
N ALA A 443 -16.60 -8.86 -2.53
CA ALA A 443 -16.77 -9.98 -1.61
C ALA A 443 -17.04 -9.42 -0.21
N THR A 444 -18.05 -9.96 0.45
CA THR A 444 -18.36 -9.60 1.83
C THR A 444 -17.40 -10.30 2.78
N THR A 445 -16.87 -9.54 3.75
CA THR A 445 -16.17 -10.10 4.91
C THR A 445 -16.98 -9.88 6.15
N ALA A 446 -17.02 -10.88 7.04
CA ALA A 446 -17.68 -10.72 8.34
C ALA A 446 -16.63 -10.62 9.45
N ARG A 447 -16.90 -9.79 10.45
CA ARG A 447 -16.13 -9.69 11.68
C ARG A 447 -17.07 -9.72 12.88
N HIS A 448 -16.76 -10.57 13.84
CA HIS A 448 -17.42 -10.60 15.13
C HIS A 448 -16.37 -10.30 16.20
N SER A 449 -16.57 -9.23 16.98
CA SER A 449 -15.78 -8.95 18.17
C SER A 449 -16.59 -9.06 19.46
N ASP A 450 -15.98 -9.65 20.48
CA ASP A 450 -16.46 -9.65 21.86
C ASP A 450 -15.36 -9.11 22.77
N LEU A 451 -15.66 -8.05 23.50
CA LEU A 451 -14.77 -7.37 24.43
C LEU A 451 -15.36 -7.38 25.83
N THR A 452 -14.67 -7.99 26.79
CA THR A 452 -15.00 -7.87 28.21
C THR A 452 -13.92 -7.07 28.91
N ILE A 453 -14.29 -5.98 29.59
CA ILE A 453 -13.41 -5.17 30.44
C ILE A 453 -13.93 -5.27 31.87
N THR A 454 -13.07 -5.61 32.82
CA THR A 454 -13.38 -5.63 34.26
C THR A 454 -12.56 -4.57 34.96
N VAL A 455 -13.22 -3.53 35.44
CA VAL A 455 -12.61 -2.39 36.10
C VAL A 455 -12.36 -2.70 37.58
N ALA A 456 -11.18 -2.38 38.07
CA ALA A 456 -10.78 -2.51 39.46
C ALA A 456 -11.17 -1.26 40.27
N PRO A 457 -11.26 -1.34 41.60
CA PRO A 457 -11.66 -0.21 42.43
C PRO A 457 -10.80 1.05 42.27
N ASP A 458 -9.52 0.89 41.93
CA ASP A 458 -8.55 1.96 41.70
C ASP A 458 -8.61 2.57 40.29
N GLY A 459 -9.46 2.06 39.40
CA GLY A 459 -9.61 2.57 38.04
C GLY A 459 -8.77 1.85 36.98
N SER A 460 -7.84 0.97 37.38
CA SER A 460 -7.19 0.03 36.47
C SER A 460 -8.20 -0.99 35.94
N ALA A 461 -7.88 -1.73 34.89
CA ALA A 461 -8.77 -2.77 34.37
C ALA A 461 -8.03 -3.97 33.82
N SER A 462 -8.72 -5.10 33.75
CA SER A 462 -8.31 -6.26 32.94
C SER A 462 -9.27 -6.44 31.78
N PHE A 463 -8.81 -7.00 30.67
CA PHE A 463 -9.66 -7.26 29.51
C PHE A 463 -9.39 -8.60 28.85
N VAL A 464 -10.45 -9.12 28.23
CA VAL A 464 -10.41 -10.23 27.27
C VAL A 464 -11.12 -9.76 26.02
N TYR A 465 -10.43 -9.84 24.89
CA TYR A 465 -10.95 -9.50 23.58
C TYR A 465 -10.86 -10.70 22.67
N ARG A 466 -11.95 -11.04 21.97
CA ARG A 466 -12.00 -12.09 20.97
C ARG A 466 -12.50 -11.50 19.66
N LEU A 467 -11.74 -11.67 18.59
CA LEU A 467 -12.12 -11.32 17.23
C LEU A 467 -12.21 -12.60 16.40
N GLN A 468 -13.28 -12.74 15.63
CA GLN A 468 -13.42 -13.73 14.57
C GLN A 468 -13.62 -12.99 13.25
N ALA A 469 -12.81 -13.30 12.24
CA ALA A 469 -12.91 -12.74 10.89
C ALA A 469 -13.10 -13.86 9.86
N THR A 470 -13.87 -13.59 8.79
CA THR A 470 -14.10 -14.49 7.66
C THR A 470 -13.87 -13.79 6.31
N GLY A 471 -13.85 -14.58 5.23
CA GLY A 471 -13.58 -14.10 3.88
C GLY A 471 -12.14 -13.60 3.72
N TRP A 472 -11.89 -12.73 2.73
CA TRP A 472 -10.55 -12.23 2.44
C TRP A 472 -9.87 -11.49 3.62
N GLY A 473 -10.65 -10.94 4.56
CA GLY A 473 -10.13 -10.29 5.76
C GLY A 473 -9.48 -11.26 6.76
N ALA A 474 -9.94 -12.51 6.82
CA ALA A 474 -9.31 -13.56 7.62
C ALA A 474 -7.93 -13.92 7.06
N GLU A 475 -7.87 -14.08 5.74
CA GLU A 475 -6.70 -14.44 4.97
C GLU A 475 -5.59 -13.38 5.08
N GLN A 476 -5.94 -12.09 4.93
CA GLN A 476 -5.01 -10.99 5.16
C GLN A 476 -4.50 -10.96 6.61
N GLY A 477 -5.39 -11.19 7.59
CA GLY A 477 -5.02 -11.25 9.00
C GLY A 477 -4.05 -12.40 9.30
N ARG A 478 -4.28 -13.60 8.73
CA ARG A 478 -3.37 -14.75 8.86
C ARG A 478 -2.00 -14.43 8.28
N ALA A 479 -1.97 -13.89 7.06
CA ALA A 479 -0.74 -13.51 6.36
C ALA A 479 0.12 -12.58 7.22
N MET A 480 -0.49 -11.50 7.72
CA MET A 480 0.20 -10.52 8.56
C MET A 480 0.74 -11.16 9.84
N LEU A 481 -0.07 -11.96 10.53
CA LEU A 481 0.32 -12.57 11.80
C LEU A 481 1.42 -13.63 11.62
N ARG A 482 1.43 -14.40 10.52
CA ARG A 482 2.49 -15.36 10.19
C ARG A 482 3.86 -14.68 10.04
N LEU A 483 3.89 -13.49 9.44
CA LEU A 483 5.12 -12.73 9.17
C LEU A 483 5.64 -11.95 10.39
N GLN A 484 4.84 -11.83 11.45
CA GLN A 484 5.22 -11.11 12.66
C GLN A 484 5.84 -12.02 13.71
N THR A 485 7.00 -11.61 14.23
CA THR A 485 7.59 -12.14 15.45
C THR A 485 6.74 -11.80 16.68
N PRO A 486 6.89 -12.52 17.81
CA PRO A 486 6.18 -12.19 19.04
C PRO A 486 6.36 -10.72 19.49
N ALA A 487 7.57 -10.18 19.37
CA ALA A 487 7.86 -8.78 19.73
C ALA A 487 7.14 -7.78 18.82
N GLN A 488 7.07 -8.05 17.51
CA GLN A 488 6.30 -7.21 16.58
C GLN A 488 4.80 -7.27 16.87
N ARG A 489 4.27 -8.43 17.28
CA ARG A 489 2.87 -8.55 17.71
C ARG A 489 2.60 -7.75 18.98
N GLU A 490 3.51 -7.78 19.95
CA GLU A 490 3.40 -6.98 21.16
C GLU A 490 3.44 -5.48 20.84
N GLU A 491 4.36 -5.04 19.97
CA GLU A 491 4.41 -3.65 19.50
C GLU A 491 3.10 -3.26 18.78
N ALA A 492 2.52 -4.19 18.00
CA ALA A 492 1.23 -4.02 17.34
C ALA A 492 0.09 -3.75 18.32
N ILE A 493 -0.05 -4.61 19.31
CA ILE A 493 -1.04 -4.47 20.38
C ILE A 493 -0.88 -3.14 21.12
N GLN A 494 0.36 -2.77 21.44
CA GLN A 494 0.65 -1.51 22.11
C GLN A 494 0.29 -0.28 21.26
N GLY A 495 0.44 -0.38 19.93
CA GLY A 495 -0.03 0.64 19.00
C GLY A 495 -1.54 0.79 19.00
N GLU A 496 -2.28 -0.32 19.03
CA GLU A 496 -3.75 -0.31 19.07
C GLU A 496 -4.29 0.25 20.39
N LEU A 497 -3.70 -0.14 21.53
CA LEU A 497 -4.07 0.45 22.83
C LEU A 497 -3.86 1.97 22.83
N ARG A 498 -2.70 2.45 22.35
CA ARG A 498 -2.44 3.90 22.22
C ARG A 498 -3.41 4.59 21.26
N ALA A 499 -3.78 3.94 20.16
CA ALA A 499 -4.76 4.49 19.21
C ALA A 499 -6.16 4.61 19.82
N ALA A 500 -6.48 3.79 20.82
CA ALA A 500 -7.68 3.90 21.66
C ALA A 500 -7.49 4.86 22.86
N ASN A 501 -6.35 5.54 22.96
CA ASN A 501 -5.95 6.38 24.10
C ASN A 501 -5.91 5.62 25.43
N LEU A 502 -5.41 4.38 25.39
CA LEU A 502 -5.23 3.48 26.53
C LEU A 502 -3.75 3.14 26.73
N SER A 503 -3.36 2.94 27.99
CA SER A 503 -2.07 2.38 28.41
C SER A 503 -2.29 1.03 29.07
N GLY A 504 -1.35 0.11 28.88
CA GLY A 504 -1.41 -1.20 29.49
C GLY A 504 -0.51 -2.24 28.82
N ASN A 505 -0.77 -3.51 29.09
CA ASN A 505 -0.10 -4.64 28.48
C ASN A 505 -1.11 -5.66 27.97
N ALA A 506 -0.76 -6.41 26.93
CA ALA A 506 -1.58 -7.52 26.47
C ALA A 506 -0.75 -8.57 25.74
N THR A 507 -1.27 -9.79 25.81
CA THR A 507 -0.81 -10.94 25.04
C THR A 507 -1.84 -11.26 23.96
N LEU A 508 -1.37 -11.82 22.84
CA LEU A 508 -2.22 -12.23 21.72
C LEU A 508 -1.99 -13.71 21.41
N SER A 509 -3.08 -14.44 21.25
CA SER A 509 -3.11 -15.80 20.73
C SER A 509 -4.07 -15.91 19.56
N THR A 510 -3.89 -16.94 18.74
CA THR A 510 -4.70 -17.17 17.54
C THR A 510 -5.08 -18.64 17.41
N ASN A 511 -6.05 -18.96 16.56
CA ASN A 511 -6.14 -20.32 16.01
C ASN A 511 -4.97 -20.60 15.04
N ALA A 512 -4.91 -21.82 14.52
CA ALA A 512 -3.87 -22.29 13.60
C ALA A 512 -3.68 -21.30 12.46
N LEU A 513 -2.53 -20.65 12.41
CA LEU A 513 -2.28 -19.62 11.41
C LEU A 513 -2.11 -20.23 10.04
N ASP A 514 -1.55 -21.44 9.93
CA ASP A 514 -1.24 -22.25 8.74
C ASP A 514 -2.45 -22.96 8.08
N ALA A 515 -3.64 -22.81 8.70
CA ALA A 515 -4.89 -23.32 8.12
C ALA A 515 -5.09 -22.79 6.68
N SER A 516 -5.63 -23.67 5.83
CA SER A 516 -5.92 -23.37 4.42
C SER A 516 -7.29 -22.74 4.18
N ASP A 517 -8.17 -22.80 5.19
CA ASP A 517 -9.55 -22.37 5.14
C ASP A 517 -10.07 -21.91 6.52
N GLY A 518 -11.27 -21.35 6.51
CA GLY A 518 -12.05 -21.06 7.71
C GLY A 518 -11.64 -19.79 8.46
N PRO A 519 -12.33 -19.46 9.56
CA PRO A 519 -12.20 -18.16 10.20
C PRO A 519 -10.84 -17.96 10.88
N LEU A 520 -10.33 -16.73 10.84
CA LEU A 520 -9.26 -16.29 11.72
C LEU A 520 -9.85 -15.90 13.07
N VAL A 521 -9.36 -16.51 14.15
CA VAL A 521 -9.72 -16.18 15.51
C VAL A 521 -8.51 -15.59 16.21
N VAL A 522 -8.63 -14.37 16.73
CA VAL A 522 -7.63 -13.67 17.53
C VAL A 522 -8.18 -13.47 18.93
N THR A 523 -7.41 -13.83 19.95
CA THR A 523 -7.75 -13.55 21.35
C THR A 523 -6.65 -12.69 21.97
N MET A 524 -7.04 -11.56 22.56
CA MET A 524 -6.13 -10.71 23.34
C MET A 524 -6.54 -10.74 24.81
N LYS A 525 -5.57 -10.81 25.70
CA LYS A 525 -5.77 -10.74 27.16
C LYS A 525 -4.75 -9.80 27.76
N GLY A 526 -5.18 -8.90 28.63
CA GLY A 526 -4.30 -7.86 29.15
C GLY A 526 -4.84 -7.08 30.32
N SER A 527 -4.04 -6.09 30.74
CA SER A 527 -4.41 -5.07 31.73
C SER A 527 -4.31 -3.67 31.12
N LEU A 528 -5.07 -2.74 31.69
CA LEU A 528 -5.08 -1.32 31.42
C LEU A 528 -4.74 -0.58 32.71
N ASP A 529 -3.79 0.33 32.66
CA ASP A 529 -3.23 0.94 33.88
C ASP A 529 -4.19 1.99 34.46
N ASP A 530 -4.69 2.90 33.62
CA ASP A 530 -5.57 4.01 34.00
C ASP A 530 -6.83 4.05 33.12
N PHE A 531 -7.64 2.99 33.14
CA PHE A 531 -8.83 2.91 32.29
C PHE A 531 -9.89 3.98 32.63
N VAL A 532 -10.06 4.27 33.93
CA VAL A 532 -10.95 5.32 34.41
C VAL A 532 -10.41 5.96 35.69
N LEU A 533 -10.36 7.29 35.76
CA LEU A 533 -9.84 7.99 36.93
C LEU A 533 -10.86 7.99 38.10
N PRO A 534 -10.47 7.54 39.32
CA PRO A 534 -11.30 7.69 40.51
C PRO A 534 -11.42 9.14 41.00
N GLY A 535 -12.42 9.44 41.82
CA GLY A 535 -12.58 10.75 42.48
C GLY A 535 -13.63 11.69 41.88
N ALA A 536 -13.63 11.87 40.57
CA ALA A 536 -14.56 12.76 39.86
C ALA A 536 -15.47 11.97 38.91
N ALA A 537 -16.40 12.68 38.26
CA ALA A 537 -17.06 12.13 37.08
C ALA A 537 -15.99 11.96 35.97
N ALA A 538 -15.88 10.75 35.43
CA ALA A 538 -14.89 10.37 34.43
C ALA A 538 -15.57 9.70 33.25
N SER A 539 -15.00 9.88 32.06
CA SER A 539 -15.48 9.26 30.83
C SER A 539 -14.78 7.92 30.60
N ILE A 540 -15.56 6.89 30.32
CA ILE A 540 -15.09 5.61 29.80
C ILE A 540 -15.38 5.57 28.30
N PRO A 541 -14.41 5.28 27.42
CA PRO A 541 -14.69 5.11 26.00
C PRO A 541 -15.65 3.94 25.77
N ALA A 542 -16.68 4.12 24.93
CA ALA A 542 -17.57 3.05 24.51
C ALA A 542 -16.91 2.14 23.46
N LEU A 543 -15.75 1.58 23.80
CA LEU A 543 -14.93 0.75 22.91
C LEU A 543 -15.56 -0.63 22.73
N THR A 544 -15.61 -1.12 21.49
CA THR A 544 -16.16 -2.44 21.11
C THR A 544 -15.20 -3.31 20.30
N SER A 545 -14.10 -2.72 19.83
CA SER A 545 -13.05 -3.40 19.07
C SER A 545 -11.70 -2.72 19.30
N PHE A 546 -10.64 -3.51 19.53
CA PHE A 546 -9.27 -3.00 19.53
C PHE A 546 -8.62 -3.00 18.15
N VAL A 547 -9.08 -3.86 17.24
CA VAL A 547 -8.42 -4.12 15.96
C VAL A 547 -9.47 -4.06 14.87
N GLY A 548 -9.39 -3.05 14.00
CA GLY A 548 -10.38 -2.85 12.93
C GLY A 548 -11.77 -2.48 13.47
N GLY A 549 -12.81 -2.82 12.71
CA GLY A 549 -14.19 -2.60 13.12
C GLY A 549 -14.71 -1.20 12.81
N PHE A 550 -15.88 -0.84 13.35
CA PHE A 550 -16.56 0.43 13.04
C PHE A 550 -15.68 1.65 13.31
N GLN A 551 -14.83 1.62 14.33
CA GLN A 551 -13.91 2.72 14.63
C GLN A 551 -12.86 2.91 13.52
N SER A 552 -12.31 1.83 12.97
CA SER A 552 -11.34 1.91 11.87
C SER A 552 -12.01 2.32 10.58
N ASP A 553 -13.20 1.79 10.30
CA ASP A 553 -13.96 2.16 9.10
C ASP A 553 -14.36 3.62 9.17
N ALA A 554 -14.92 4.10 10.29
CA ALA A 554 -15.26 5.51 10.46
C ALA A 554 -14.03 6.43 10.31
N ARG A 555 -12.84 6.02 10.78
CA ARG A 555 -11.59 6.77 10.54
C ARG A 555 -11.23 6.83 9.06
N TYR A 556 -11.37 5.72 8.33
CA TYR A 556 -11.12 5.67 6.89
C TYR A 556 -12.08 6.59 6.12
N TRP A 557 -13.37 6.44 6.38
CA TRP A 557 -14.42 7.17 5.70
C TRP A 557 -14.42 8.68 6.01
N LEU A 558 -14.16 9.06 7.26
CA LEU A 558 -14.08 10.46 7.69
C LEU A 558 -12.70 11.10 7.48
N GLY A 559 -11.72 10.35 6.94
CA GLY A 559 -10.40 10.86 6.61
C GLY A 559 -10.43 11.96 5.55
N GLU A 560 -11.46 11.95 4.69
CA GLU A 560 -11.74 13.02 3.73
C GLU A 560 -13.12 13.63 4.02
N ARG A 561 -13.18 14.95 4.21
CA ARG A 561 -14.46 15.65 4.50
C ARG A 561 -15.41 15.67 3.31
N GLN A 562 -14.83 15.72 2.13
CA GLN A 562 -15.47 15.68 0.83
C GLN A 562 -14.53 14.92 -0.09
N ARG A 563 -15.11 14.21 -1.07
CA ARG A 563 -14.35 13.52 -2.09
C ARG A 563 -14.64 14.13 -3.45
N THR A 564 -13.62 14.20 -4.27
CA THR A 564 -13.66 14.56 -5.69
C THR A 564 -13.07 13.44 -6.55
N GLN A 565 -12.43 12.45 -5.93
CA GLN A 565 -11.80 11.32 -6.59
C GLN A 565 -12.54 10.00 -6.26
N PRO A 566 -12.58 9.05 -7.22
CA PRO A 566 -13.06 7.70 -6.92
C PRO A 566 -12.14 7.02 -5.90
N PHE A 567 -12.74 6.19 -5.06
CA PHE A 567 -12.06 5.62 -3.89
C PHE A 567 -12.52 4.20 -3.61
N VAL A 568 -11.71 3.46 -2.85
CA VAL A 568 -12.00 2.05 -2.53
C VAL A 568 -13.13 1.97 -1.50
N CYS A 569 -14.16 1.20 -1.80
CA CYS A 569 -15.25 0.87 -0.88
C CYS A 569 -15.44 -0.65 -0.84
N ARG A 570 -15.79 -1.20 0.33
CA ARG A 570 -15.85 -2.66 0.52
C ARG A 570 -17.07 -3.05 1.32
N ASN A 571 -17.58 -4.25 1.02
CA ASN A 571 -18.67 -4.88 1.74
C ASN A 571 -18.12 -5.57 2.99
N VAL A 572 -18.57 -5.09 4.14
CA VAL A 572 -18.24 -5.64 5.45
C VAL A 572 -19.53 -5.91 6.21
N GLU A 573 -19.51 -6.94 7.02
CA GLU A 573 -20.53 -7.26 8.03
C GLU A 573 -19.83 -7.25 9.39
N LEU A 574 -20.26 -6.37 10.28
CA LEU A 574 -19.61 -6.14 11.56
C LEU A 574 -20.61 -6.36 12.69
N HIS A 575 -20.23 -7.23 13.62
CA HIS A 575 -20.94 -7.49 14.86
C HIS A 575 -19.98 -7.28 16.02
N GLU A 576 -20.16 -6.20 16.77
CA GLU A 576 -19.28 -5.86 17.87
C GLU A 576 -20.05 -5.79 19.18
N ARG A 577 -19.54 -6.47 20.19
CA ARG A 577 -20.10 -6.47 21.54
C ARG A 577 -19.02 -6.08 22.53
N ALA A 578 -19.35 -5.18 23.45
CA ALA A 578 -18.55 -4.92 24.64
C ALA A 578 -19.37 -5.08 25.92
N ARG A 579 -18.72 -5.59 26.97
CA ARG A 579 -19.23 -5.63 28.33
C ARG A 579 -18.20 -5.05 29.28
N ILE A 580 -18.55 -3.95 29.94
CA ILE A 580 -17.70 -3.26 30.92
C ILE A 580 -18.30 -3.50 32.30
N VAL A 581 -17.58 -4.19 33.18
CA VAL A 581 -17.99 -4.46 34.56
C VAL A 581 -17.36 -3.43 35.47
N LEU A 582 -18.18 -2.69 36.19
CA LEU A 582 -17.75 -1.67 37.15
C LEU A 582 -17.77 -2.25 38.58
N PRO A 583 -16.77 -1.95 39.42
CA PRO A 583 -16.78 -2.36 40.81
C PRO A 583 -17.80 -1.52 41.60
N ALA A 584 -18.19 -1.99 42.79
CA ALA A 584 -19.27 -1.38 43.58
C ALA A 584 -19.05 0.11 43.93
N ASN A 585 -17.81 0.59 43.91
CA ASN A 585 -17.48 1.98 44.16
C ASN A 585 -17.68 2.89 42.94
N PHE A 586 -18.06 2.36 41.77
CA PHE A 586 -18.40 3.14 40.59
C PHE A 586 -19.90 3.08 40.28
N SER A 587 -20.46 4.23 39.93
CA SER A 587 -21.85 4.40 39.50
C SER A 587 -21.89 5.03 38.11
N VAL A 588 -22.85 4.62 37.28
CA VAL A 588 -23.08 5.23 35.96
C VAL A 588 -23.93 6.49 36.14
N LEU A 589 -23.44 7.62 35.61
CA LEU A 589 -24.13 8.91 35.65
C LEU A 589 -24.87 9.22 34.35
N ASP A 590 -24.25 8.88 33.22
CA ASP A 590 -24.80 9.15 31.90
C ASP A 590 -24.35 8.08 30.90
N MET A 591 -25.22 7.81 29.93
CA MET A 591 -25.02 6.78 28.91
C MET A 591 -25.27 7.37 27.52
N PRO A 592 -24.49 6.96 26.50
CA PRO A 592 -24.81 7.30 25.13
C PRO A 592 -26.22 6.86 24.73
N VAL A 593 -26.80 7.58 23.77
CA VAL A 593 -28.05 7.20 23.14
C VAL A 593 -27.76 6.26 21.97
N ALA A 594 -28.61 5.26 21.79
CA ALA A 594 -28.59 4.39 20.62
C ALA A 594 -28.61 5.21 19.32
N ALA A 595 -27.83 4.78 18.33
CA ALA A 595 -27.77 5.40 17.03
C ALA A 595 -28.18 4.39 15.95
N GLN A 596 -28.77 4.91 14.88
CA GLN A 596 -29.10 4.13 13.68
C GLN A 596 -28.73 4.95 12.44
N ALA A 597 -28.18 4.29 11.44
CA ALA A 597 -27.99 4.83 10.11
C ALA A 597 -28.40 3.77 9.08
N GLU A 598 -29.37 4.10 8.23
CA GLU A 598 -29.86 3.20 7.21
C GLU A 598 -30.02 3.96 5.90
N ASP A 599 -29.30 3.50 4.88
CA ASP A 599 -29.43 3.92 3.50
C ASP A 599 -29.13 2.75 2.54
N ARG A 600 -29.00 3.04 1.25
CA ARG A 600 -28.75 2.00 0.25
C ARG A 600 -27.38 1.30 0.40
N PHE A 601 -26.40 1.98 1.01
CA PHE A 601 -25.03 1.53 1.19
C PHE A 601 -24.72 1.07 2.60
N ILE A 602 -25.32 1.70 3.62
CA ILE A 602 -24.99 1.49 5.03
C ILE A 602 -26.24 1.04 5.78
N ASP A 603 -26.06 0.03 6.61
CA ASP A 603 -26.99 -0.34 7.66
C ASP A 603 -26.19 -0.47 8.95
N PHE A 604 -26.57 0.31 9.95
CA PHE A 604 -25.87 0.39 11.23
C PHE A 604 -26.86 0.65 12.35
N HIS A 605 -26.67 -0.06 13.45
CA HIS A 605 -27.41 0.13 14.68
C HIS A 605 -26.54 -0.12 15.90
N SER A 606 -26.64 0.75 16.91
CA SER A 606 -25.95 0.60 18.19
C SER A 606 -26.94 0.54 19.35
N THR A 607 -26.58 -0.21 20.40
CA THR A 607 -27.32 -0.19 21.67
C THR A 607 -26.40 -0.03 22.86
N TYR A 608 -26.93 0.63 23.88
CA TYR A 608 -26.27 0.88 25.15
C TYR A 608 -27.21 0.48 26.28
N ARG A 609 -26.79 -0.47 27.11
CA ARG A 609 -27.60 -0.97 28.24
C ARG A 609 -26.77 -0.99 29.52
N TYR A 610 -27.34 -0.48 30.60
CA TYR A 610 -26.77 -0.61 31.94
C TYR A 610 -27.62 -1.57 32.78
N ASP A 611 -26.97 -2.56 33.38
CA ASP A 611 -27.56 -3.47 34.36
C ASP A 611 -27.08 -3.06 35.78
N PRO A 612 -27.97 -2.49 36.61
CA PRO A 612 -27.63 -2.08 37.97
C PRO A 612 -27.30 -3.25 38.91
N GLN A 613 -27.81 -4.46 38.66
CA GLN A 613 -27.56 -5.61 39.53
C GLN A 613 -26.15 -6.16 39.32
N ALA A 614 -25.73 -6.26 38.06
CA ALA A 614 -24.38 -6.68 37.70
C ALA A 614 -23.35 -5.55 37.71
N ASN A 615 -23.80 -4.30 37.94
CA ASN A 615 -23.06 -3.05 37.72
C ASN A 615 -22.27 -3.08 36.40
N ALA A 616 -22.95 -3.48 35.32
CA ALA A 616 -22.32 -3.76 34.04
C ALA A 616 -22.97 -2.99 32.91
N ILE A 617 -22.13 -2.44 32.03
CA ILE A 617 -22.53 -1.79 30.80
C ILE A 617 -22.36 -2.77 29.65
N THR A 618 -23.36 -2.92 28.80
CA THR A 618 -23.28 -3.66 27.55
C THR A 618 -23.48 -2.71 26.38
N ILE A 619 -22.56 -2.77 25.42
CA ILE A 619 -22.59 -2.01 24.17
C ILE A 619 -22.66 -3.02 23.04
N THR A 620 -23.57 -2.81 22.09
CA THR A 620 -23.59 -3.57 20.83
C THR A 620 -23.55 -2.62 19.66
N ARG A 621 -22.85 -3.00 18.60
CA ARG A 621 -22.84 -2.33 17.30
C ARG A 621 -22.96 -3.40 16.23
N ASP A 622 -23.99 -3.30 15.43
CA ASP A 622 -24.27 -4.22 14.33
C ASP A 622 -24.41 -3.41 13.06
N GLY A 623 -23.90 -3.93 11.95
CA GLY A 623 -24.06 -3.25 10.68
C GLY A 623 -23.35 -3.91 9.52
N ASN A 624 -23.71 -3.48 8.33
CA ASN A 624 -23.14 -3.93 7.09
C ASN A 624 -23.04 -2.82 6.05
N THR A 625 -22.17 -3.02 5.08
CA THR A 625 -22.07 -2.19 3.89
C THR A 625 -22.45 -2.96 2.62
N ARG A 626 -23.10 -2.26 1.68
CA ARG A 626 -23.69 -2.83 0.46
C ARG A 626 -23.35 -1.97 -0.76
N PHE A 627 -22.23 -2.30 -1.37
CA PHE A 627 -21.75 -1.77 -2.64
C PHE A 627 -21.86 -2.85 -3.72
N SER A 628 -22.04 -2.43 -4.97
CA SER A 628 -22.10 -3.33 -6.13
C SER A 628 -20.73 -3.58 -6.78
N ARG A 629 -19.71 -2.81 -6.37
CA ARG A 629 -18.33 -2.82 -6.87
C ARG A 629 -17.39 -2.28 -5.80
N GLU A 630 -16.08 -2.46 -5.96
CA GLU A 630 -15.08 -1.98 -4.98
C GLU A 630 -14.64 -0.53 -5.22
N VAL A 631 -15.11 0.11 -6.29
CA VAL A 631 -14.88 1.53 -6.56
C VAL A 631 -16.14 2.34 -6.38
N CYS A 632 -16.12 3.25 -5.41
CA CYS A 632 -17.18 4.21 -5.19
C CYS A 632 -16.82 5.58 -5.78
N SER A 633 -17.83 6.27 -6.27
CA SER A 633 -17.74 7.61 -6.82
C SER A 633 -17.90 8.69 -5.72
N PRO A 634 -17.43 9.92 -5.99
CA PRO A 634 -17.71 11.08 -5.14
C PRO A 634 -19.18 11.28 -4.77
N ASP A 635 -20.09 11.03 -5.72
CA ASP A 635 -21.53 11.16 -5.51
C ASP A 635 -22.08 10.09 -4.55
N GLU A 636 -21.55 8.86 -4.62
CA GLU A 636 -21.91 7.80 -3.69
C GLU A 636 -21.41 8.13 -2.27
N PHE A 637 -20.21 8.71 -2.14
CA PHE A 637 -19.73 9.24 -0.86
C PHE A 637 -20.64 10.35 -0.30
N ALA A 638 -21.06 11.30 -1.14
CA ALA A 638 -21.95 12.37 -0.71
C ALA A 638 -23.29 11.83 -0.20
N GLN A 639 -23.82 10.75 -0.80
CA GLN A 639 -25.07 10.11 -0.40
C GLN A 639 -24.97 9.39 0.95
N MET A 640 -23.89 8.65 1.23
CA MET A 640 -23.72 7.91 2.49
C MET A 640 -23.12 8.74 3.64
N ARG A 641 -22.74 10.01 3.38
CA ARG A 641 -22.03 10.86 4.34
C ARG A 641 -22.76 11.00 5.68
N ALA A 642 -24.08 11.19 5.67
CA ALA A 642 -24.86 11.33 6.90
C ALA A 642 -24.79 10.05 7.77
N GLY A 643 -24.80 8.87 7.14
CA GLY A 643 -24.64 7.59 7.81
C GLY A 643 -23.23 7.44 8.41
N ILE A 644 -22.19 7.73 7.62
CA ILE A 644 -20.80 7.71 8.09
C ILE A 644 -20.58 8.66 9.28
N GLU A 645 -21.14 9.88 9.23
CA GLU A 645 -21.02 10.84 10.32
C GLU A 645 -21.75 10.35 11.59
N THR A 646 -22.84 9.62 11.44
CA THR A 646 -23.59 9.00 12.55
C THR A 646 -22.77 7.89 13.20
N ILE A 647 -22.22 6.96 12.42
CA ILE A 647 -21.29 5.92 12.90
C ILE A 647 -20.10 6.58 13.59
N GLY A 648 -19.51 7.60 12.97
CA GLY A 648 -18.37 8.32 13.52
C GLY A 648 -18.63 8.96 14.88
N ARG A 649 -19.82 9.55 15.09
CA ARG A 649 -20.21 10.08 16.41
C ARG A 649 -20.39 8.95 17.42
N ASP A 650 -21.04 7.87 17.02
CA ASP A 650 -21.30 6.70 17.88
C ASP A 650 -20.01 6.03 18.38
N VAL A 651 -19.04 5.76 17.50
CA VAL A 651 -17.77 5.11 17.87
C VAL A 651 -16.90 5.96 18.80
N ARG A 652 -17.16 7.27 18.88
CA ARG A 652 -16.51 8.20 19.81
C ARG A 652 -17.32 8.44 21.09
N ALA A 653 -18.48 7.82 21.23
CA ALA A 653 -19.32 7.99 22.41
C ALA A 653 -18.62 7.51 23.69
N GLN A 654 -19.00 8.10 24.81
CA GLN A 654 -18.41 7.83 26.11
C GLN A 654 -19.50 7.60 27.15
N VAL A 655 -19.25 6.68 28.07
CA VAL A 655 -20.08 6.49 29.26
C VAL A 655 -19.50 7.34 30.39
N ILE A 656 -20.35 8.09 31.10
CA ILE A 656 -19.91 8.88 32.23
C ILE A 656 -20.16 8.11 33.51
N VAL A 657 -19.11 7.89 34.28
CA VAL A 657 -19.17 7.20 35.57
C VAL A 657 -18.62 8.08 36.69
N LYS A 658 -18.95 7.76 37.94
CA LYS A 658 -18.42 8.41 39.12
C LYS A 658 -18.00 7.40 40.17
N SER A 659 -16.77 7.56 40.66
CA SER A 659 -16.25 6.80 41.78
C SER A 659 -16.63 7.44 43.12
N THR A 660 -16.89 6.62 44.13
CA THR A 660 -17.11 7.04 45.52
C THR A 660 -15.81 7.19 46.31
N LEU A 661 -14.67 6.76 45.77
CA LEU A 661 -13.35 7.01 46.37
C LEU A 661 -13.01 8.49 46.21
N ALA A 662 -12.63 9.18 47.29
CA ALA A 662 -12.16 10.57 47.21
C ALA A 662 -10.85 10.61 46.40
N GLY A 663 -10.78 11.46 45.37
CA GLY A 663 -9.58 11.60 44.54
C GLY A 663 -8.37 11.90 45.43
N ALA A 664 -7.29 11.12 45.28
CA ALA A 664 -6.05 11.32 46.01
C ALA A 664 -5.53 12.74 45.74
N ARG A 665 -5.78 13.67 46.66
CA ARG A 665 -5.10 14.96 46.68
C ARG A 665 -3.67 14.70 47.15
N ASN A 666 -2.71 15.16 46.34
CA ASN A 666 -1.30 15.28 46.66
C ASN A 666 -1.04 15.48 48.17
N ALA A 667 -0.39 14.51 48.79
CA ALA A 667 0.20 14.64 50.11
C ALA A 667 1.66 14.20 50.00
N ASP A 668 2.53 15.10 49.53
CA ASP A 668 3.83 15.31 50.17
C ASP A 668 4.49 16.63 49.72
N GLN A 669 4.12 17.73 50.37
CA GLN A 669 5.01 18.89 50.59
C GLN A 669 4.59 19.56 51.90
N GLY A 670 4.97 18.94 53.01
CA GLY A 670 4.99 19.55 54.33
C GLY A 670 6.44 19.86 54.72
N VAL A 671 6.91 21.05 54.36
CA VAL A 671 8.18 21.60 54.85
C VAL A 671 8.08 21.83 56.36
N GLY A 672 8.81 21.04 57.14
CA GLY A 672 9.07 21.28 58.56
C GLY A 672 10.57 21.40 58.79
N ALA A 673 11.05 22.62 58.99
CA ALA A 673 12.43 22.94 59.34
C ALA A 673 12.71 22.62 60.83
N GLY A 674 13.89 22.07 61.16
CA GLY A 674 14.30 21.85 62.55
C GLY A 674 15.63 21.08 62.73
N ASN A 675 16.74 21.80 62.58
CA ASN A 675 18.16 21.56 62.87
C ASN A 675 18.67 20.40 63.80
N SER A 676 19.76 19.79 63.28
CA SER A 676 21.08 19.49 63.89
C SER A 676 21.26 18.49 65.05
N SER A 677 21.98 17.38 64.80
CA SER A 677 23.37 17.16 65.31
C SER A 677 23.94 15.78 64.88
N LEU A 678 25.13 15.79 64.29
CA LEU A 678 26.08 14.69 63.96
C LEU A 678 26.75 14.12 65.25
N PRO A 679 27.48 12.96 65.28
CA PRO A 679 28.63 12.68 64.39
C PRO A 679 29.03 11.23 64.00
N ASP A 680 29.82 11.19 62.92
CA ASP A 680 31.03 10.41 62.57
C ASP A 680 31.16 8.88 62.74
N GLY A 681 31.64 8.25 61.64
CA GLY A 681 32.31 6.93 61.64
C GLY A 681 32.47 6.32 60.23
N ALA A 682 33.68 6.37 59.67
CA ALA A 682 34.12 6.01 58.31
C ALA A 682 34.30 4.47 58.04
N PRO A 683 34.98 3.96 56.95
CA PRO A 683 34.62 3.90 55.51
C PRO A 683 34.79 2.44 54.91
N PRO A 684 35.20 2.15 53.64
CA PRO A 684 34.34 1.49 52.64
C PRO A 684 34.89 0.18 51.98
N ALA A 685 34.10 -0.33 51.02
CA ALA A 685 34.46 -1.07 49.79
C ALA A 685 34.50 -2.61 49.76
N ALA A 686 33.76 -3.19 48.81
CA ALA A 686 34.23 -4.25 47.91
C ALA A 686 33.35 -4.37 46.64
N ARG A 687 33.99 -4.26 45.47
CA ARG A 687 33.48 -4.55 44.10
C ARG A 687 33.82 -6.00 43.70
N LYS A 688 32.99 -6.62 42.86
CA LYS A 688 33.32 -7.65 41.83
C LYS A 688 32.10 -7.71 40.87
N VAL A 689 32.13 -7.23 39.62
CA VAL A 689 32.77 -7.71 38.37
C VAL A 689 32.31 -9.11 37.93
N ILE A 690 31.66 -9.19 36.75
CA ILE A 690 31.72 -10.18 35.62
C ILE A 690 30.98 -9.46 34.46
N ALA A 691 31.58 -9.01 33.36
CA ALA A 691 32.37 -9.61 32.27
C ALA A 691 31.52 -10.24 31.14
N GLU A 692 31.66 -9.65 29.95
CA GLU A 692 31.12 -10.06 28.64
C GLU A 692 32.02 -11.10 27.93
N GLY A 693 31.39 -11.87 27.05
CA GLY A 693 31.98 -12.38 25.81
C GLY A 693 32.38 -13.85 25.78
N PRO A 694 32.50 -14.46 24.58
CA PRO A 694 32.45 -13.86 23.24
C PRO A 694 31.11 -14.06 22.49
#